data_AF-A0A1V5YD37-F1
#
_entry.id   AF-A0A1V5YD37-F1
#
_cell.length_a   1.000
_cell.length_b   1.000
_cell.length_c   1.000
_cell.angle_alpha   90.00
_cell.angle_beta   90.00
_cell.angle_gamma   90.00
#
_symmetry.space_group_name_H-M   'P 1'
#
loop_
_entity.id
_entity.type
_entity.pdbx_description
1 polymer ?
#
loop_
_entity_poly.entity_id
_entity_poly.type
_entity_poly.pdbx_seq_one_letter_code
_entity_poly.pdbx_strand_id
1 'polypeptide(L)'
;MATEIDMKLNTAETGSSCIADIVKVAFCTWLSSNQRKPVDTSSVISVLDVASEQLQKRKITHLPIWEITKPSTFANVYSKARDNKFFKIMDKKNYLAFMRDGQLYLKFLKSKPVFQANNMIAEVQSPDKQLSANTTIKEAVLKVLSDESRPMTADEIYDKIIKRGLYTFGAQNPVNVVRTTIEYACDNSGYSTKDAVPLFHYEKNSDGKRVYSLLATAQREQDASAEEILTPHWHSMTIWNYKVEREFQEWLENEKYTQKTADIYSRATAQIFRNYAVLAQNAIETSNVELEAVRKYIELLNKDSNFVEANVARHNQFTAALSALERFYSTRIEIVDGKQEKQIKNRSETISVFSSPLNNIVDFEEGKAGIREILEAHFQTLYGYSNISILWNAAQDTLSLFLNDNAINTADELWRFVYRSFFTEYVMSYPHIWKTQPNYPQSYVGVIINLARQLGGTVNREQIDDYFARIKQGSPINATIIRQGLLMFYASKHFILTEMVDLTNERCATITKSLHRLFECEKVSYIVLRDITSEWFSTLPTIKGGLCWTALLLQEALRLRPNIGYRVVFSGLDGQALDTLGAAIVPKESDITCFADVVHRYCHDREILGKKMATEELRTLLRDAGMLEGNELIYNIHKALRDYRFAFTDENRMVKILER
;
A
#
# COMPACT_ATOMS: atom_id res chain seq x y z
N MET A 1 -69.92 -19.30 40.14
CA MET A 1 -70.58 -18.77 38.93
C MET A 1 -69.63 -17.72 38.37
N ALA A 2 -68.78 -18.00 37.37
CA ALA A 2 -69.01 -18.58 36.04
C ALA A 2 -69.26 -17.49 34.97
N THR A 3 -68.22 -17.26 34.15
CA THR A 3 -68.17 -16.70 32.77
C THR A 3 -66.67 -16.64 32.43
N GLU A 4 -66.05 -17.72 31.94
CA GLU A 4 -65.95 -18.05 30.50
C GLU A 4 -65.44 -16.89 29.63
N ILE A 5 -64.16 -16.96 29.27
CA ILE A 5 -63.58 -16.34 28.08
C ILE A 5 -62.99 -17.49 27.25
N ASP A 6 -63.28 -17.47 25.96
CA ASP A 6 -63.30 -18.63 25.07
C ASP A 6 -61.92 -19.28 24.83
N MET A 7 -61.87 -20.61 24.89
CA MET A 7 -60.73 -21.41 24.40
C MET A 7 -61.04 -21.91 22.99
N LYS A 8 -60.19 -21.58 22.01
CA LYS A 8 -60.01 -22.45 20.82
C LYS A 8 -58.55 -22.71 20.50
N LEU A 9 -58.09 -23.91 20.85
CA LEU A 9 -57.02 -24.61 20.16
C LEU A 9 -57.47 -24.95 18.72
N ASN A 10 -56.53 -24.88 17.78
CA ASN A 10 -56.32 -25.81 16.65
C ASN A 10 -55.08 -25.31 15.88
N THR A 11 -53.88 -25.86 16.09
CA THR A 11 -53.30 -27.11 15.54
C THR A 11 -52.64 -26.97 14.16
N ALA A 12 -51.32 -27.17 14.18
CA ALA A 12 -50.46 -27.75 13.13
C ALA A 12 -50.18 -26.96 11.83
N GLU A 13 -48.94 -26.44 11.75
CA GLU A 13 -48.06 -26.76 10.64
C GLU A 13 -46.73 -27.30 11.17
N THR A 14 -46.36 -28.52 10.75
CA THR A 14 -45.06 -29.13 10.99
C THR A 14 -44.18 -28.94 9.76
N GLY A 15 -43.07 -28.20 9.89
CA GLY A 15 -42.11 -28.03 8.79
C GLY A 15 -40.76 -27.50 9.26
N SER A 16 -39.68 -28.19 8.88
CA SER A 16 -38.28 -27.82 9.15
C SER A 16 -37.87 -27.74 10.64
N SER A 17 -37.53 -28.89 11.23
CA SER A 17 -36.71 -28.89 12.47
C SER A 17 -35.32 -28.35 12.14
N CYS A 18 -34.96 -27.20 12.71
CA CYS A 18 -33.64 -26.62 12.50
C CYS A 18 -32.58 -27.53 13.15
N ILE A 19 -31.42 -27.68 12.51
CA ILE A 19 -30.32 -28.49 13.05
C ILE A 19 -29.90 -28.01 14.45
N ALA A 20 -30.01 -26.70 14.71
CA ALA A 20 -29.78 -26.10 16.02
C ALA A 20 -30.71 -26.66 17.10
N ASP A 21 -31.99 -26.92 16.80
CA ASP A 21 -32.97 -27.44 17.76
C ASP A 21 -32.69 -28.91 18.10
N ILE A 22 -32.34 -29.71 17.09
CA ILE A 22 -31.93 -31.12 17.27
C ILE A 22 -30.70 -31.19 18.18
N VAL A 23 -29.71 -30.31 17.95
CA VAL A 23 -28.48 -30.23 18.75
C VAL A 23 -28.76 -29.73 20.17
N LYS A 24 -29.63 -28.73 20.34
CA LYS A 24 -30.10 -28.25 21.66
C LYS A 24 -30.74 -29.39 22.46
N VAL A 25 -31.70 -30.11 21.88
CA VAL A 25 -32.40 -31.22 22.54
C VAL A 25 -31.41 -32.33 22.93
N ALA A 26 -30.51 -32.73 22.01
CA ALA A 26 -29.47 -33.72 22.29
C ALA A 26 -28.53 -33.28 23.44
N PHE A 27 -28.16 -32.00 23.51
CA PHE A 27 -27.35 -31.46 24.59
C PHE A 27 -28.09 -31.42 25.94
N CYS A 28 -29.39 -31.09 25.95
CA CYS A 28 -30.23 -31.17 27.15
C CYS A 28 -30.27 -32.59 27.72
N THR A 29 -30.53 -33.58 26.87
CA THR A 29 -30.57 -35.01 27.24
C THR A 29 -29.22 -35.49 27.76
N TRP A 30 -28.11 -35.03 27.16
CA TRP A 30 -26.76 -35.35 27.61
C TRP A 30 -26.41 -34.72 28.96
N LEU A 31 -26.79 -33.46 29.20
CA LEU A 31 -26.59 -32.80 30.50
C LEU A 31 -27.34 -33.52 31.62
N SER A 32 -28.59 -33.91 31.37
CA SER A 32 -29.42 -34.65 32.33
C SER A 32 -28.91 -36.06 32.64
N SER A 33 -28.21 -36.71 31.71
CA SER A 33 -27.71 -38.09 31.89
C SER A 33 -26.29 -38.20 32.46
N ASN A 34 -25.43 -37.19 32.27
CA ASN A 34 -23.99 -37.26 32.64
C ASN A 34 -23.58 -36.48 33.91
N GLN A 35 -24.49 -35.78 34.60
CA GLN A 35 -24.14 -34.92 35.74
C GLN A 35 -24.58 -35.51 37.10
N ARG A 36 -23.66 -35.54 38.08
CA ARG A 36 -23.93 -35.97 39.47
C ARG A 36 -24.61 -34.90 40.35
N LYS A 37 -24.83 -33.69 39.83
CA LYS A 37 -25.55 -32.59 40.49
C LYS A 37 -26.48 -31.92 39.47
N PRO A 38 -27.70 -31.51 39.86
CA PRO A 38 -28.60 -30.78 38.97
C PRO A 38 -27.97 -29.42 38.65
N VAL A 39 -27.59 -29.24 37.39
CA VAL A 39 -27.30 -27.93 36.79
C VAL A 39 -28.60 -27.44 36.16
N ASP A 40 -28.91 -26.15 36.30
CA ASP A 40 -30.04 -25.56 35.57
C ASP A 40 -29.74 -25.53 34.06
N THR A 41 -30.27 -26.54 33.35
CA THR A 41 -30.13 -26.71 31.91
C THR A 41 -30.60 -25.47 31.14
N SER A 42 -31.66 -24.80 31.62
CA SER A 42 -32.21 -23.59 30.98
C SER A 42 -31.23 -22.41 31.09
N SER A 43 -30.56 -22.25 32.24
CA SER A 43 -29.50 -21.26 32.42
C SER A 43 -28.32 -21.51 31.48
N VAL A 44 -27.87 -22.77 31.34
CA VAL A 44 -26.75 -23.14 30.45
C VAL A 44 -27.08 -22.88 28.98
N ILE A 45 -28.29 -23.21 28.52
CA ILE A 45 -28.74 -22.91 27.15
C ILE A 45 -28.77 -21.39 26.91
N SER A 46 -29.36 -20.62 27.84
CA SER A 46 -29.44 -19.17 27.74
C SER A 46 -28.06 -18.51 27.67
N VAL A 47 -27.09 -18.98 28.46
CA VAL A 47 -25.68 -18.52 28.39
C VAL A 47 -25.08 -18.82 27.01
N LEU A 48 -25.32 -20.01 26.46
CA LEU A 48 -24.80 -20.39 25.14
C LEU A 48 -25.49 -19.63 24.00
N ASP A 49 -26.80 -19.34 24.09
CA ASP A 49 -27.51 -18.50 23.12
C ASP A 49 -26.98 -17.05 23.13
N VAL A 50 -26.85 -16.43 24.30
CA VAL A 50 -26.29 -15.07 24.44
C VAL A 50 -24.84 -15.00 23.98
N ALA A 51 -24.03 -16.02 24.33
CA ALA A 51 -22.66 -16.12 23.83
C ALA A 51 -22.62 -16.30 22.30
N SER A 52 -23.51 -17.12 21.74
CA SER A 52 -23.61 -17.35 20.29
C SER A 52 -23.83 -16.06 19.52
N GLU A 53 -24.72 -15.16 20.00
CA GLU A 53 -24.88 -13.84 19.40
C GLU A 53 -23.63 -12.96 19.54
N GLN A 54 -23.02 -12.92 20.73
CA GLN A 54 -21.84 -12.08 21.00
C GLN A 54 -20.64 -12.51 20.16
N LEU A 55 -20.41 -13.82 19.99
CA LEU A 55 -19.33 -14.35 19.17
C LEU A 55 -19.56 -14.09 17.67
N GLN A 56 -20.81 -14.09 17.21
CA GLN A 56 -21.15 -13.71 15.82
C GLN A 56 -20.96 -12.21 15.58
N LYS A 57 -21.47 -11.34 16.48
CA LYS A 57 -21.27 -9.88 16.42
C LYS A 57 -19.78 -9.51 16.37
N ARG A 58 -18.94 -10.26 17.10
CA ARG A 58 -17.48 -10.10 17.17
C ARG A 58 -16.70 -10.83 16.06
N LYS A 59 -17.39 -11.45 15.08
CA LYS A 59 -16.79 -12.22 13.97
C LYS A 59 -15.85 -13.36 14.41
N ILE A 60 -16.05 -13.89 15.63
CA ILE A 60 -15.30 -15.04 16.18
C ILE A 60 -15.82 -16.35 15.56
N THR A 61 -17.10 -16.37 15.20
CA THR A 61 -17.76 -17.41 14.38
C THR A 61 -18.75 -16.74 13.42
N HIS A 62 -19.00 -17.37 12.26
CA HIS A 62 -20.08 -16.99 11.35
C HIS A 62 -21.34 -17.85 11.51
N LEU A 63 -21.25 -18.93 12.30
CA LEU A 63 -22.35 -19.84 12.59
C LEU A 63 -22.76 -19.74 14.06
N PRO A 64 -24.07 -19.85 14.39
CA PRO A 64 -24.54 -20.07 15.73
C PRO A 64 -23.90 -21.30 16.38
N ILE A 65 -23.65 -21.26 17.70
CA ILE A 65 -22.97 -22.34 18.45
C ILE A 65 -23.63 -23.72 18.21
N TRP A 66 -24.96 -23.75 18.15
CA TRP A 66 -25.76 -24.97 18.01
C TRP A 66 -25.71 -25.60 16.62
N GLU A 67 -25.22 -24.87 15.61
CA GLU A 67 -24.95 -25.43 14.27
C GLU A 67 -23.53 -26.04 14.21
N ILE A 68 -22.67 -25.75 15.19
CA ILE A 68 -21.31 -26.28 15.26
C ILE A 68 -21.33 -27.67 15.90
N THR A 69 -21.55 -28.69 15.07
CA THR A 69 -21.57 -30.12 15.47
C THR A 69 -20.19 -30.79 15.50
N LYS A 70 -19.17 -30.20 14.86
CA LYS A 70 -17.81 -30.76 14.80
C LYS A 70 -16.98 -30.33 16.03
N PRO A 71 -16.42 -31.27 16.83
CA PRO A 71 -15.68 -30.93 18.04
C PRO A 71 -14.43 -30.07 17.80
N SER A 72 -13.75 -30.27 16.67
CA SER A 72 -12.58 -29.49 16.26
C SER A 72 -12.94 -28.04 15.90
N THR A 73 -14.03 -27.86 15.17
CA THR A 73 -14.57 -26.53 14.82
C THR A 73 -14.98 -25.76 16.06
N PHE A 74 -15.73 -26.39 16.99
CA PHE A 74 -16.10 -25.72 18.24
C PHE A 74 -14.88 -25.46 19.15
N ALA A 75 -13.89 -26.36 19.19
CA ALA A 75 -12.66 -26.11 19.94
C ALA A 75 -11.90 -24.87 19.43
N ASN A 76 -11.87 -24.65 18.11
CA ASN A 76 -11.30 -23.44 17.51
C ASN A 76 -12.09 -22.19 17.94
N VAL A 77 -13.41 -22.17 17.76
CA VAL A 77 -14.28 -21.06 18.20
C VAL A 77 -14.15 -20.77 19.70
N TYR A 78 -14.11 -21.82 20.54
CA TYR A 78 -13.90 -21.70 21.98
C TYR A 78 -12.52 -21.11 22.32
N SER A 79 -11.45 -21.51 21.62
CA SER A 79 -10.12 -20.90 21.79
C SER A 79 -10.12 -19.43 21.37
N LYS A 80 -10.65 -19.08 20.19
CA LYS A 80 -10.77 -17.69 19.73
C LYS A 80 -11.58 -16.83 20.70
N ALA A 81 -12.67 -17.36 21.24
CA ALA A 81 -13.49 -16.68 22.25
C ALA A 81 -12.75 -16.48 23.60
N ARG A 82 -11.97 -17.47 24.05
CA ARG A 82 -11.11 -17.36 25.24
C ARG A 82 -10.01 -16.32 25.06
N ASP A 83 -9.42 -16.30 23.87
CA ASP A 83 -8.24 -15.51 23.55
C ASP A 83 -8.59 -14.07 23.12
N ASN A 84 -9.84 -13.80 22.74
CA ASN A 84 -10.35 -12.47 22.40
C ASN A 84 -10.52 -11.60 23.66
N LYS A 85 -9.54 -10.72 23.88
CA LYS A 85 -9.53 -9.75 25.01
C LYS A 85 -10.84 -8.94 25.07
N PHE A 86 -11.39 -8.49 23.94
CA PHE A 86 -12.58 -7.64 23.93
C PHE A 86 -13.87 -8.31 24.42
N PHE A 87 -14.06 -9.62 24.19
CA PHE A 87 -15.20 -10.36 24.73
C PHE A 87 -15.12 -10.44 26.27
N LYS A 88 -13.91 -10.66 26.81
CA LYS A 88 -13.61 -10.64 28.24
C LYS A 88 -13.79 -9.26 28.89
N ILE A 89 -13.47 -8.16 28.18
CA ILE A 89 -13.63 -6.77 28.64
C ILE A 89 -15.10 -6.37 28.70
N MET A 90 -15.74 -6.38 27.54
CA MET A 90 -17.00 -5.67 27.29
C MET A 90 -18.19 -6.44 27.85
N ASP A 91 -18.04 -7.76 27.99
CA ASP A 91 -19.09 -8.65 28.50
C ASP A 91 -18.50 -9.71 29.45
N LYS A 92 -17.78 -9.24 30.47
CA LYS A 92 -17.10 -10.09 31.47
C LYS A 92 -18.02 -11.15 32.10
N LYS A 93 -19.30 -10.84 32.29
CA LYS A 93 -20.29 -11.76 32.87
C LYS A 93 -20.55 -12.93 31.92
N ASN A 94 -20.87 -12.65 30.64
CA ASN A 94 -21.18 -13.71 29.68
C ASN A 94 -19.90 -14.42 29.21
N TYR A 95 -18.74 -13.76 29.19
CA TYR A 95 -17.44 -14.41 28.99
C TYR A 95 -17.18 -15.49 30.05
N LEU A 96 -17.30 -15.16 31.35
CA LEU A 96 -17.06 -16.13 32.43
C LEU A 96 -18.06 -17.28 32.40
N ALA A 97 -19.33 -16.99 32.10
CA ALA A 97 -20.36 -18.01 31.94
C ALA A 97 -20.07 -18.92 30.71
N PHE A 98 -19.68 -18.35 29.57
CA PHE A 98 -19.32 -19.10 28.36
C PHE A 98 -18.05 -19.95 28.54
N MET A 99 -17.04 -19.47 29.29
CA MET A 99 -15.86 -20.28 29.62
C MET A 99 -16.21 -21.51 30.46
N ARG A 100 -17.27 -21.45 31.28
CA ARG A 100 -17.79 -22.61 32.03
C ARG A 100 -18.65 -23.52 31.13
N ASP A 101 -19.62 -22.94 30.44
CA ASP A 101 -20.70 -23.68 29.77
C ASP A 101 -20.29 -24.16 28.36
N GLY A 102 -19.44 -23.40 27.66
CA GLY A 102 -18.78 -23.83 26.43
C GLY A 102 -17.88 -25.05 26.65
N GLN A 103 -17.28 -25.24 27.83
CA GLN A 103 -16.55 -26.48 28.13
C GLN A 103 -17.48 -27.68 28.26
N LEU A 104 -18.70 -27.50 28.76
CA LEU A 104 -19.71 -28.57 28.80
C LEU A 104 -20.14 -28.93 27.38
N TYR A 105 -20.38 -27.93 26.52
CA TYR A 105 -20.70 -28.16 25.11
C TYR A 105 -19.55 -28.84 24.33
N LEU A 106 -18.29 -28.44 24.56
CA LEU A 106 -17.13 -29.12 23.96
C LEU A 106 -16.99 -30.57 24.45
N LYS A 107 -17.28 -30.87 25.72
CA LYS A 107 -17.32 -32.25 26.25
C LYS A 107 -18.45 -33.06 25.61
N PHE A 108 -19.63 -32.47 25.44
CA PHE A 108 -20.75 -33.05 24.71
C PHE A 108 -20.34 -33.44 23.29
N LEU A 109 -19.84 -32.50 22.48
CA LEU A 109 -19.42 -32.80 21.10
C LEU A 109 -18.33 -33.89 21.06
N LYS A 110 -17.36 -33.87 21.98
CA LYS A 110 -16.32 -34.92 22.10
C LYS A 110 -16.87 -36.30 22.43
N SER A 111 -18.06 -36.40 23.04
CA SER A 111 -18.73 -37.70 23.28
C SER A 111 -19.39 -38.32 22.04
N LYS A 112 -19.26 -37.67 20.86
CA LYS A 112 -19.83 -38.11 19.57
C LYS A 112 -21.36 -38.36 19.64
N PRO A 113 -22.16 -37.35 20.03
CA PRO A 113 -23.61 -37.45 20.06
C PRO A 113 -24.16 -37.74 18.67
N VAL A 114 -25.15 -38.63 18.59
CA VAL A 114 -25.83 -38.96 17.33
C VAL A 114 -26.95 -37.95 17.10
N PHE A 115 -26.74 -37.06 16.13
CA PHE A 115 -27.76 -36.13 15.68
C PHE A 115 -28.66 -36.84 14.66
N GLN A 116 -29.82 -37.32 15.09
CA GLN A 116 -30.79 -37.96 14.21
C GLN A 116 -31.50 -36.90 13.35
N ALA A 117 -30.92 -36.61 12.19
CA ALA A 117 -31.57 -35.90 11.10
C ALA A 117 -31.66 -36.83 9.89
N ASN A 118 -32.87 -37.12 9.43
CA ASN A 118 -33.07 -37.81 8.16
C ASN A 118 -32.66 -36.88 7.02
N ASN A 119 -31.48 -37.09 6.43
CA ASN A 119 -31.30 -37.25 4.99
C ASN A 119 -29.83 -37.52 4.60
N MET A 120 -29.68 -38.21 3.47
CA MET A 120 -28.41 -38.70 2.94
C MET A 120 -27.61 -37.58 2.24
N ILE A 121 -26.28 -37.69 2.28
CA ILE A 121 -25.38 -37.53 1.12
C ILE A 121 -24.08 -38.29 1.45
N ALA A 122 -23.59 -39.07 0.49
CA ALA A 122 -22.44 -39.96 0.68
C ALA A 122 -21.10 -39.22 0.57
N GLU A 123 -20.13 -39.64 1.38
CA GLU A 123 -18.73 -39.28 1.18
C GLU A 123 -18.15 -40.05 -0.02
N VAL A 124 -17.39 -39.36 -0.88
CA VAL A 124 -16.40 -40.01 -1.75
C VAL A 124 -15.04 -39.38 -1.47
N GLN A 125 -14.20 -40.13 -0.78
CA GLN A 125 -12.76 -39.90 -0.72
C GLN A 125 -12.08 -40.83 -1.73
N SER A 126 -10.99 -40.39 -2.35
CA SER A 126 -9.97 -41.31 -2.89
C SER A 126 -8.57 -40.69 -2.79
N PRO A 127 -7.50 -41.44 -2.46
CA PRO A 127 -6.24 -40.84 -1.99
C PRO A 127 -4.95 -41.20 -2.77
N ASP A 128 -3.94 -40.34 -2.60
CA ASP A 128 -2.48 -40.60 -2.49
C ASP A 128 -1.59 -41.19 -3.64
N LYS A 129 -0.44 -40.51 -3.83
CA LYS A 129 0.95 -41.03 -4.08
C LYS A 129 1.30 -41.65 -5.46
N GLN A 130 2.56 -41.72 -5.94
CA GLN A 130 3.90 -41.43 -5.34
C GLN A 130 5.02 -41.07 -6.37
N LEU A 131 6.11 -40.48 -5.84
CA LEU A 131 7.48 -40.24 -6.35
C LEU A 131 8.03 -40.93 -7.63
N SER A 132 8.85 -40.18 -8.40
CA SER A 132 10.18 -40.64 -8.85
C SER A 132 11.18 -39.48 -9.15
N ALA A 133 12.47 -39.73 -8.87
CA ALA A 133 13.70 -39.00 -9.28
C ALA A 133 13.85 -37.47 -9.04
N ASN A 134 14.83 -37.09 -8.20
CA ASN A 134 15.32 -35.72 -8.05
C ASN A 134 16.14 -35.27 -9.28
N THR A 135 15.46 -34.76 -10.31
CA THR A 135 16.06 -33.89 -11.33
C THR A 135 15.43 -32.51 -11.18
N THR A 136 16.23 -31.44 -11.14
CA THR A 136 15.70 -30.07 -11.13
C THR A 136 15.31 -29.63 -12.53
N ILE A 137 14.42 -28.63 -12.64
CA ILE A 137 14.04 -28.05 -13.95
C ILE A 137 15.29 -27.56 -14.71
N LYS A 138 16.25 -26.97 -14.01
CA LYS A 138 17.51 -26.46 -14.58
C LYS A 138 18.38 -27.59 -15.16
N GLU A 139 18.49 -28.73 -14.48
CA GLU A 139 19.20 -29.92 -14.99
C GLU A 139 18.48 -30.57 -16.19
N ALA A 140 17.14 -30.61 -16.16
CA ALA A 140 16.34 -31.12 -17.28
C ALA A 140 16.52 -30.23 -18.54
N VAL A 141 16.56 -28.90 -18.39
CA VAL A 141 16.88 -27.95 -19.47
C VAL A 141 18.30 -28.16 -19.99
N LEU A 142 19.32 -28.22 -19.11
CA LEU A 142 20.72 -28.42 -19.49
C LEU A 142 20.87 -29.66 -20.38
N LYS A 143 20.23 -30.76 -19.99
CA LYS A 143 20.25 -32.02 -20.75
C LYS A 143 19.58 -31.90 -22.13
N VAL A 144 18.42 -31.22 -22.22
CA VAL A 144 17.75 -31.00 -23.51
C VAL A 144 18.60 -30.15 -24.46
N LEU A 145 19.15 -29.03 -23.99
CA LEU A 145 19.96 -28.14 -24.85
C LEU A 145 21.31 -28.77 -25.22
N SER A 146 21.93 -29.56 -24.33
CA SER A 146 23.15 -30.31 -24.63
C SER A 146 22.91 -31.36 -25.72
N ASP A 147 21.83 -32.15 -25.60
CA ASP A 147 21.55 -33.25 -26.53
C ASP A 147 21.10 -32.77 -27.92
N GLU A 148 20.40 -31.63 -28.00
CA GLU A 148 19.85 -31.12 -29.27
C GLU A 148 20.81 -30.18 -30.00
N SER A 149 21.84 -29.63 -29.32
CA SER A 149 22.95 -28.85 -29.90
C SER A 149 22.52 -27.69 -30.83
N ARG A 150 21.34 -27.11 -30.57
CA ARG A 150 20.79 -25.93 -31.28
C ARG A 150 20.06 -25.00 -30.32
N PRO A 151 19.88 -23.71 -30.65
CA PRO A 151 18.95 -22.85 -29.92
C PRO A 151 17.51 -23.37 -30.00
N MET A 152 16.78 -23.28 -28.88
CA MET A 152 15.40 -23.77 -28.77
C MET A 152 14.52 -22.78 -27.98
N THR A 153 13.24 -22.67 -28.34
CA THR A 153 12.25 -21.91 -27.56
C THR A 153 11.89 -22.61 -26.25
N ALA A 154 11.34 -21.86 -25.27
CA ALA A 154 10.88 -22.43 -24.01
C ALA A 154 9.79 -23.49 -24.19
N ASP A 155 8.94 -23.35 -25.21
CA ASP A 155 7.91 -24.32 -25.59
C ASP A 155 8.53 -25.64 -26.08
N GLU A 156 9.47 -25.58 -27.03
CA GLU A 156 10.19 -26.77 -27.51
C GLU A 156 10.99 -27.48 -26.40
N ILE A 157 11.60 -26.71 -25.50
CA ILE A 157 12.36 -27.26 -24.36
C ILE A 157 11.40 -27.99 -23.41
N TYR A 158 10.25 -27.39 -23.08
CA TYR A 158 9.20 -28.02 -22.27
C TYR A 158 8.70 -29.33 -22.89
N ASP A 159 8.36 -29.33 -24.18
CA ASP A 159 7.87 -30.53 -24.88
C ASP A 159 8.91 -31.67 -24.86
N LYS A 160 10.20 -31.33 -24.99
CA LYS A 160 11.30 -32.31 -24.91
C LYS A 160 11.49 -32.83 -23.48
N ILE A 161 11.35 -32.00 -22.45
CA ILE A 161 11.40 -32.43 -21.03
C ILE A 161 10.28 -33.45 -20.75
N ILE A 162 9.05 -33.16 -21.17
CA ILE A 162 7.90 -34.08 -21.01
C ILE A 162 8.09 -35.35 -21.82
N LYS A 163 8.41 -35.25 -23.12
CA LYS A 163 8.56 -36.41 -24.03
C LYS A 163 9.67 -37.37 -23.59
N ARG A 164 10.70 -36.86 -22.91
CA ARG A 164 11.83 -37.64 -22.40
C ARG A 164 11.69 -38.04 -20.92
N GLY A 165 10.58 -37.67 -20.25
CA GLY A 165 10.33 -37.98 -18.84
C GLY A 165 11.33 -37.37 -17.87
N LEU A 166 11.92 -36.21 -18.19
CA LEU A 166 13.02 -35.61 -17.42
C LEU A 166 12.56 -34.80 -16.20
N TYR A 167 11.31 -34.32 -16.18
CA TYR A 167 10.71 -33.60 -15.07
C TYR A 167 9.17 -33.62 -15.14
N THR A 168 8.50 -33.63 -13.98
CA THR A 168 7.04 -33.57 -13.88
C THR A 168 6.60 -32.23 -13.29
N PHE A 169 5.86 -31.42 -14.06
CA PHE A 169 5.43 -30.10 -13.62
C PHE A 169 4.06 -30.14 -12.93
N GLY A 170 3.96 -29.58 -11.72
CA GLY A 170 2.70 -29.38 -11.00
C GLY A 170 2.10 -27.96 -11.14
N ALA A 171 2.65 -27.12 -12.02
CA ALA A 171 2.24 -25.73 -12.18
C ALA A 171 1.11 -25.56 -13.21
N GLN A 172 0.24 -24.56 -13.03
CA GLN A 172 -0.84 -24.24 -13.99
C GLN A 172 -0.32 -23.76 -15.35
N ASN A 173 0.91 -23.22 -15.42
CA ASN A 173 1.58 -22.84 -16.67
C ASN A 173 3.04 -23.33 -16.66
N PRO A 174 3.29 -24.61 -17.01
CA PRO A 174 4.64 -25.20 -16.97
C PRO A 174 5.67 -24.51 -17.87
N VAL A 175 5.27 -24.09 -19.07
CA VAL A 175 6.16 -23.41 -20.03
C VAL A 175 6.73 -22.12 -19.43
N ASN A 176 5.91 -21.34 -18.72
CA ASN A 176 6.40 -20.12 -18.09
C ASN A 176 7.38 -20.42 -16.95
N VAL A 177 7.22 -21.53 -16.22
CA VAL A 177 8.20 -21.97 -15.21
C VAL A 177 9.54 -22.34 -15.85
N VAL A 178 9.52 -23.06 -16.98
CA VAL A 178 10.73 -23.37 -17.77
C VAL A 178 11.40 -22.06 -18.22
N ARG A 179 10.65 -21.15 -18.85
CA ARG A 179 11.14 -19.84 -19.32
C ARG A 179 11.83 -19.06 -18.20
N THR A 180 11.15 -18.84 -17.08
CA THR A 180 11.68 -18.06 -15.96
C THR A 180 12.89 -18.74 -15.32
N THR A 181 12.92 -20.07 -15.25
CA THR A 181 14.08 -20.84 -14.73
C THR A 181 15.31 -20.68 -15.63
N ILE A 182 15.14 -20.65 -16.96
CA ILE A 182 16.22 -20.39 -17.91
C ILE A 182 16.71 -18.94 -17.77
N GLU A 183 15.78 -17.97 -17.73
CA GLU A 183 16.11 -16.55 -17.71
C GLU A 183 16.79 -16.07 -16.42
N TYR A 184 16.58 -16.75 -15.28
CA TYR A 184 17.36 -16.50 -14.05
C TYR A 184 18.83 -16.96 -14.15
N ALA A 185 19.11 -17.90 -15.05
CA ALA A 185 20.44 -18.46 -15.32
C ALA A 185 21.05 -18.01 -16.66
N CYS A 186 20.49 -16.94 -17.27
CA CYS A 186 21.05 -16.29 -18.47
C CYS A 186 22.07 -15.19 -18.13
N ASP A 187 23.09 -15.04 -18.97
CA ASP A 187 24.08 -13.94 -18.90
C ASP A 187 23.42 -12.56 -19.06
N ASN A 188 22.67 -12.40 -20.15
CA ASN A 188 21.94 -11.20 -20.56
C ASN A 188 20.57 -11.05 -19.86
N SER A 189 20.41 -11.70 -18.71
CA SER A 189 19.24 -11.58 -17.85
C SER A 189 19.04 -10.16 -17.29
N GLY A 190 17.79 -9.69 -17.24
CA GLY A 190 17.41 -8.43 -16.61
C GLY A 190 17.02 -8.55 -15.12
N TYR A 191 17.02 -9.76 -14.55
CA TYR A 191 16.58 -9.99 -13.18
C TYR A 191 17.62 -9.54 -12.14
N SER A 192 17.17 -8.89 -11.06
CA SER A 192 18.03 -8.38 -9.98
C SER A 192 18.66 -9.47 -9.09
N THR A 193 18.09 -10.68 -9.12
CA THR A 193 18.61 -11.89 -8.46
C THR A 193 19.00 -12.88 -9.54
N LYS A 194 20.27 -12.86 -9.97
CA LYS A 194 20.83 -13.80 -10.94
C LYS A 194 21.48 -14.99 -10.23
N ASP A 195 21.54 -16.14 -10.90
CA ASP A 195 22.45 -17.21 -10.50
C ASP A 195 23.91 -16.75 -10.59
N ALA A 196 24.75 -17.18 -9.65
CA ALA A 196 26.15 -16.76 -9.55
C ALA A 196 27.04 -17.20 -10.74
N VAL A 197 26.57 -18.16 -11.55
CA VAL A 197 27.20 -18.58 -12.80
C VAL A 197 26.09 -18.69 -13.86
N PRO A 198 26.08 -17.83 -14.90
CA PRO A 198 25.16 -17.98 -16.02
C PRO A 198 25.55 -19.22 -16.82
N LEU A 199 24.54 -20.03 -17.20
CA LEU A 199 24.73 -21.25 -18.00
C LEU A 199 24.10 -21.15 -19.39
N PHE A 200 23.19 -20.20 -19.57
CA PHE A 200 22.42 -20.04 -20.79
C PHE A 200 22.62 -18.65 -21.39
N HIS A 201 22.35 -18.55 -22.69
CA HIS A 201 22.19 -17.29 -23.41
C HIS A 201 20.81 -17.30 -24.08
N TYR A 202 20.22 -16.12 -24.34
CA TYR A 202 19.02 -16.02 -25.18
C TYR A 202 19.13 -14.95 -26.25
N GLU A 203 18.63 -15.26 -27.44
CA GLU A 203 18.54 -14.35 -28.59
C GLU A 203 17.10 -14.35 -29.14
N LYS A 204 16.80 -13.47 -30.09
CA LYS A 204 15.53 -13.49 -30.85
C LYS A 204 15.75 -14.13 -32.21
N ASN A 205 14.92 -15.13 -32.55
CA ASN A 205 14.91 -15.72 -33.88
C ASN A 205 14.27 -14.78 -34.92
N SER A 206 14.22 -15.22 -36.19
CA SER A 206 13.57 -14.51 -37.32
C SER A 206 12.11 -14.11 -37.05
N ASP A 207 11.41 -14.85 -36.18
CA ASP A 207 10.00 -14.65 -35.86
C ASP A 207 9.82 -13.77 -34.60
N GLY A 208 10.90 -13.18 -34.09
CA GLY A 208 10.93 -12.35 -32.88
C GLY A 208 10.80 -13.14 -31.56
N LYS A 209 10.75 -14.47 -31.60
CA LYS A 209 10.64 -15.35 -30.41
C LYS A 209 12.00 -15.54 -29.75
N ARG A 210 12.01 -15.63 -28.41
CA ARG A 210 13.22 -15.96 -27.64
C ARG A 210 13.59 -17.42 -27.84
N VAL A 211 14.84 -17.67 -28.24
CA VAL A 211 15.48 -18.99 -28.27
C VAL A 211 16.68 -19.00 -27.34
N TYR A 212 16.94 -20.14 -26.71
CA TYR A 212 17.93 -20.30 -25.63
C TYR A 212 19.01 -21.30 -26.03
N SER A 213 20.27 -21.02 -25.68
CA SER A 213 21.46 -21.83 -25.98
C SER A 213 22.38 -21.95 -24.75
N LEU A 214 23.38 -22.85 -24.80
CA LEU A 214 24.37 -23.05 -23.73
C LEU A 214 25.59 -22.14 -23.90
N LEU A 215 26.07 -21.56 -22.80
CA LEU A 215 27.32 -20.79 -22.79
C LEU A 215 28.54 -21.73 -22.79
N ALA A 216 29.46 -21.54 -23.74
CA ALA A 216 30.70 -22.29 -23.82
C ALA A 216 31.70 -21.86 -22.73
N THR A 217 32.03 -22.76 -21.81
CA THR A 217 32.92 -22.48 -20.68
C THR A 217 34.40 -22.66 -21.02
N ALA A 218 35.07 -21.59 -21.51
CA ALA A 218 36.54 -21.48 -21.46
C ALA A 218 37.08 -20.03 -21.58
N GLN A 219 37.79 -19.58 -20.54
CA GLN A 219 39.01 -18.75 -20.57
C GLN A 219 39.04 -17.34 -21.25
N ARG A 220 39.05 -16.28 -20.42
CA ARG A 220 40.17 -15.30 -20.17
C ARG A 220 39.72 -13.88 -19.81
N GLU A 221 40.59 -13.22 -19.05
CA GLU A 221 40.54 -11.83 -18.61
C GLU A 221 41.28 -10.90 -19.61
N GLN A 222 41.23 -9.58 -19.32
CA GLN A 222 42.05 -8.47 -19.86
C GLN A 222 41.65 -7.89 -21.24
N ASP A 223 41.12 -6.66 -21.23
CA ASP A 223 41.81 -5.39 -21.57
C ASP A 223 40.88 -4.23 -21.11
N ALA A 224 41.30 -3.16 -20.41
CA ALA A 224 42.22 -2.06 -20.76
C ALA A 224 41.72 -1.23 -21.98
N SER A 225 41.66 0.11 -21.98
CA SER A 225 41.98 1.14 -20.97
C SER A 225 41.26 2.46 -21.34
N ALA A 226 41.37 3.49 -20.49
CA ALA A 226 40.81 4.83 -20.76
C ALA A 226 41.60 5.61 -21.82
N GLU A 227 40.97 6.62 -22.43
CA GLU A 227 41.67 7.74 -23.06
C GLU A 227 40.94 9.07 -22.78
N GLU A 228 41.72 10.11 -22.50
CA GLU A 228 41.31 11.41 -21.99
C GLU A 228 41.89 12.49 -22.91
N ILE A 229 41.05 13.34 -23.52
CA ILE A 229 41.52 14.43 -24.39
C ILE A 229 41.11 15.78 -23.78
N LEU A 230 42.15 16.53 -23.38
CA LEU A 230 42.09 17.91 -22.90
C LEU A 230 42.28 18.90 -24.06
N THR A 231 41.40 19.88 -24.18
CA THR A 231 41.72 21.20 -24.77
C THR A 231 41.11 22.33 -23.92
N PRO A 232 41.86 23.40 -23.56
CA PRO A 232 41.43 24.39 -22.58
C PRO A 232 40.96 25.74 -23.14
N HIS A 233 40.39 26.54 -22.23
CA HIS A 233 40.01 27.97 -22.30
C HIS A 233 38.73 28.30 -23.10
N TRP A 234 37.86 29.22 -22.68
CA TRP A 234 37.76 29.99 -21.41
C TRP A 234 36.28 30.29 -21.09
N HIS A 235 35.96 30.59 -19.82
CA HIS A 235 34.60 30.96 -19.34
C HIS A 235 33.44 30.08 -19.86
N SER A 236 33.66 28.76 -19.93
CA SER A 236 32.59 27.82 -20.28
C SER A 236 31.59 27.68 -19.12
N MET A 237 30.34 28.06 -19.37
CA MET A 237 29.20 27.71 -18.51
C MET A 237 29.16 26.19 -18.35
N THR A 238 29.18 25.68 -17.10
CA THR A 238 29.36 24.25 -16.83
C THR A 238 28.25 23.72 -15.92
N ILE A 239 27.29 22.99 -16.49
CA ILE A 239 26.15 22.42 -15.75
C ILE A 239 26.45 21.12 -14.99
N TRP A 240 27.65 20.55 -15.16
CA TRP A 240 28.12 19.42 -14.36
C TRP A 240 29.64 19.31 -14.35
N ASN A 241 30.22 19.19 -13.15
CA ASN A 241 31.63 18.88 -12.90
C ASN A 241 31.80 18.39 -11.44
N TYR A 242 33.00 17.98 -11.04
CA TYR A 242 33.28 17.48 -9.69
C TYR A 242 32.89 18.43 -8.55
N LYS A 243 32.95 19.76 -8.77
CA LYS A 243 32.51 20.76 -7.78
C LYS A 243 30.97 20.79 -7.69
N VAL A 244 30.30 20.82 -8.84
CA VAL A 244 28.82 20.76 -8.91
C VAL A 244 28.28 19.47 -8.30
N GLU A 245 28.91 18.33 -8.57
CA GLU A 245 28.53 17.01 -8.04
C GLU A 245 28.56 17.00 -6.49
N ARG A 246 29.64 17.52 -5.90
CA ARG A 246 29.75 17.69 -4.45
C ARG A 246 28.69 18.64 -3.88
N GLU A 247 28.56 19.83 -4.46
CA GLU A 247 27.60 20.84 -3.99
C GLU A 247 26.15 20.35 -4.13
N PHE A 248 25.86 19.50 -5.13
CA PHE A 248 24.56 18.85 -5.33
C PHE A 248 24.29 17.78 -4.27
N GLN A 249 25.29 16.96 -3.93
CA GLN A 249 25.18 15.99 -2.84
C GLN A 249 24.97 16.69 -1.48
N GLU A 250 25.77 17.70 -1.17
CA GLU A 250 25.61 18.52 0.04
C GLU A 250 24.20 19.16 0.10
N TRP A 251 23.64 19.59 -1.03
CA TRP A 251 22.26 20.11 -1.11
C TRP A 251 21.19 19.02 -0.89
N LEU A 252 21.34 17.83 -1.47
CA LEU A 252 20.40 16.71 -1.27
C LEU A 252 20.32 16.29 0.21
N GLU A 253 21.45 16.23 0.91
CA GLU A 253 21.51 15.93 2.34
C GLU A 253 20.80 17.03 3.18
N ASN A 254 21.00 18.30 2.83
CA ASN A 254 20.32 19.44 3.47
C ASN A 254 18.79 19.46 3.22
N GLU A 255 18.34 19.06 2.03
CA GLU A 255 16.91 18.89 1.68
C GLU A 255 16.25 17.65 2.32
N LYS A 256 16.92 17.01 3.28
CA LYS A 256 16.43 15.86 4.06
C LYS A 256 16.16 14.60 3.21
N TYR A 257 16.83 14.45 2.08
CA TYR A 257 16.94 13.14 1.44
C TYR A 257 17.73 12.20 2.36
N THR A 258 17.38 10.91 2.38
CA THR A 258 18.22 9.94 3.12
C THR A 258 19.59 9.84 2.44
N GLN A 259 20.67 9.59 3.19
CA GLN A 259 22.02 9.41 2.62
C GLN A 259 22.01 8.46 1.42
N LYS A 260 21.34 7.32 1.57
CA LYS A 260 21.18 6.32 0.51
C LYS A 260 20.49 6.89 -0.73
N THR A 261 19.50 7.78 -0.58
CA THR A 261 18.83 8.44 -1.71
C THR A 261 19.73 9.50 -2.35
N ALA A 262 20.45 10.30 -1.54
CA ALA A 262 21.41 11.30 -2.02
C ALA A 262 22.53 10.64 -2.84
N ASP A 263 23.13 9.57 -2.33
CA ASP A 263 24.15 8.77 -3.03
C ASP A 263 23.62 8.15 -4.34
N ILE A 264 22.35 7.74 -4.36
CA ILE A 264 21.68 7.14 -5.53
C ILE A 264 21.39 8.22 -6.60
N TYR A 265 21.00 9.42 -6.19
CA TYR A 265 20.70 10.53 -7.11
C TYR A 265 21.99 11.15 -7.66
N SER A 266 22.98 11.44 -6.80
CA SER A 266 24.28 11.98 -7.23
C SER A 266 24.97 11.05 -8.26
N ARG A 267 25.08 9.75 -7.96
CA ARG A 267 25.65 8.77 -8.91
C ARG A 267 24.84 8.60 -10.18
N ALA A 268 23.51 8.68 -10.11
CA ALA A 268 22.66 8.66 -11.31
C ALA A 268 22.92 9.86 -12.20
N THR A 269 22.94 11.07 -11.64
CA THR A 269 23.26 12.30 -12.38
C THR A 269 24.66 12.25 -12.98
N ALA A 270 25.68 11.84 -12.21
CA ALA A 270 27.04 11.64 -12.72
C ALA A 270 27.11 10.61 -13.87
N GLN A 271 26.31 9.55 -13.82
CA GLN A 271 26.20 8.57 -14.90
C GLN A 271 25.54 9.14 -16.15
N ILE A 272 24.49 9.96 -16.00
CA ILE A 272 23.80 10.61 -17.13
C ILE A 272 24.76 11.56 -17.85
N PHE A 273 25.47 12.44 -17.14
CA PHE A 273 26.43 13.36 -17.75
C PHE A 273 27.62 12.67 -18.41
N ARG A 274 28.08 11.51 -17.90
CA ARG A 274 29.09 10.69 -18.59
C ARG A 274 28.55 10.06 -19.88
N ASN A 275 27.36 9.45 -19.82
CA ASN A 275 26.80 8.69 -20.93
C ASN A 275 26.25 9.57 -22.07
N TYR A 276 25.81 10.80 -21.75
CA TYR A 276 25.13 11.71 -22.67
C TYR A 276 25.82 13.09 -22.71
N ALA A 277 27.15 13.12 -22.62
CA ALA A 277 27.95 14.36 -22.58
C ALA A 277 27.72 15.28 -23.80
N VAL A 278 27.54 14.70 -25.00
CA VAL A 278 27.30 15.45 -26.24
C VAL A 278 25.99 16.25 -26.19
N LEU A 279 24.94 15.70 -25.57
CA LEU A 279 23.67 16.41 -25.38
C LEU A 279 23.79 17.52 -24.33
N ALA A 280 24.63 17.34 -23.32
CA ALA A 280 24.92 18.39 -22.33
C ALA A 280 25.67 19.55 -22.98
N GLN A 281 26.65 19.26 -23.83
CA GLN A 281 27.42 20.26 -24.56
C GLN A 281 26.53 21.11 -25.49
N ASN A 282 25.64 20.49 -26.26
CA ASN A 282 24.66 21.19 -27.10
C ASN A 282 23.73 22.09 -26.27
N ALA A 283 23.27 21.61 -25.11
CA ALA A 283 22.46 22.41 -24.20
C ALA A 283 23.22 23.62 -23.61
N ILE A 284 24.52 23.47 -23.31
CA ILE A 284 25.41 24.56 -22.86
C ILE A 284 25.61 25.60 -23.97
N GLU A 285 25.97 25.17 -25.17
CA GLU A 285 26.30 26.05 -26.31
C GLU A 285 25.13 26.93 -26.77
N THR A 286 23.91 26.54 -26.43
CA THR A 286 22.68 27.17 -26.92
C THR A 286 21.82 27.77 -25.80
N SER A 287 22.40 28.03 -24.62
CA SER A 287 21.75 28.64 -23.46
C SER A 287 22.63 29.73 -22.85
N ASN A 288 22.05 30.66 -22.08
CA ASN A 288 22.76 31.79 -21.47
C ASN A 288 22.94 31.65 -19.94
N VAL A 289 22.20 30.74 -19.30
CA VAL A 289 22.21 30.54 -17.84
C VAL A 289 22.21 29.05 -17.49
N GLU A 290 22.88 28.66 -16.40
CA GLU A 290 23.05 27.25 -16.01
C GLU A 290 21.71 26.49 -15.87
N LEU A 291 20.67 27.11 -15.30
CA LEU A 291 19.34 26.49 -15.18
C LEU A 291 18.65 26.29 -16.55
N GLU A 292 18.86 27.20 -17.50
CA GLU A 292 18.35 27.07 -18.88
C GLU A 292 19.04 25.89 -19.57
N ALA A 293 20.37 25.81 -19.47
CA ALA A 293 21.15 24.69 -19.99
C ALA A 293 20.76 23.35 -19.35
N VAL A 294 20.48 23.28 -18.04
CA VAL A 294 19.97 22.07 -17.38
C VAL A 294 18.59 21.67 -17.90
N ARG A 295 17.64 22.62 -18.04
CA ARG A 295 16.30 22.34 -18.57
C ARG A 295 16.35 21.84 -20.01
N LYS A 296 17.16 22.50 -20.85
CA LYS A 296 17.36 22.15 -22.25
C LYS A 296 18.06 20.79 -22.40
N TYR A 297 19.00 20.48 -21.51
CA TYR A 297 19.61 19.15 -21.45
C TYR A 297 18.58 18.06 -21.11
N ILE A 298 17.71 18.29 -20.13
CA ILE A 298 16.61 17.38 -19.78
C ILE A 298 15.65 17.20 -20.97
N GLU A 299 15.34 18.27 -21.70
CA GLU A 299 14.51 18.21 -22.92
C GLU A 299 15.17 17.36 -24.03
N LEU A 300 16.47 17.54 -24.27
CA LEU A 300 17.23 16.74 -25.25
C LEU A 300 17.31 15.27 -24.85
N LEU A 301 17.55 14.97 -23.57
CA LEU A 301 17.54 13.59 -23.04
C LEU A 301 16.18 12.92 -23.25
N ASN A 302 15.07 13.60 -22.97
CA ASN A 302 13.72 13.05 -23.16
C ASN A 302 13.35 12.82 -24.65
N LYS A 303 14.14 13.36 -25.60
CA LYS A 303 14.01 13.10 -27.04
C LYS A 303 14.97 12.00 -27.55
N ASP A 304 15.94 11.57 -26.74
CA ASP A 304 16.86 10.49 -27.10
C ASP A 304 16.28 9.12 -26.73
N SER A 305 16.11 8.25 -27.73
CA SER A 305 15.50 6.92 -27.53
C SER A 305 16.34 6.03 -26.59
N ASN A 306 17.67 6.12 -26.65
CA ASN A 306 18.55 5.31 -25.81
C ASN A 306 18.45 5.74 -24.33
N PHE A 307 18.32 7.04 -24.06
CA PHE A 307 18.03 7.56 -22.72
C PHE A 307 16.67 7.11 -22.22
N VAL A 308 15.62 7.23 -23.03
CA VAL A 308 14.26 6.82 -22.63
C VAL A 308 14.23 5.32 -22.27
N GLU A 309 14.82 4.45 -23.09
CA GLU A 309 14.93 3.02 -22.80
C GLU A 309 15.77 2.73 -21.54
N ALA A 310 16.94 3.37 -21.40
CA ALA A 310 17.82 3.19 -20.23
C ALA A 310 17.20 3.71 -18.91
N ASN A 311 16.35 4.73 -18.98
CA ASN A 311 15.62 5.30 -17.86
C ASN A 311 14.43 4.43 -17.44
N VAL A 312 13.66 3.91 -18.41
CA VAL A 312 12.58 2.93 -18.16
C VAL A 312 13.14 1.65 -17.52
N ALA A 313 14.27 1.14 -18.02
CA ALA A 313 14.98 0.00 -17.45
C ALA A 313 15.48 0.23 -16.00
N ARG A 314 15.57 1.49 -15.55
CA ARG A 314 15.94 1.90 -14.19
C ARG A 314 14.75 2.48 -13.40
N HIS A 315 13.52 2.07 -13.72
CA HIS A 315 12.30 2.51 -13.02
C HIS A 315 12.15 4.04 -12.91
N ASN A 316 12.55 4.77 -13.95
CA ASN A 316 12.52 6.24 -14.04
C ASN A 316 13.43 6.97 -13.02
N GLN A 317 14.43 6.28 -12.46
CA GLN A 317 15.40 6.86 -11.52
C GLN A 317 16.17 8.05 -12.12
N PHE A 318 16.46 8.05 -13.43
CA PHE A 318 17.16 9.16 -14.06
C PHE A 318 16.30 10.42 -14.13
N THR A 319 15.00 10.30 -14.46
CA THR A 319 14.07 11.43 -14.36
C THR A 319 14.02 12.00 -12.94
N ALA A 320 13.93 11.13 -11.91
CA ALA A 320 13.86 11.58 -10.52
C ALA A 320 15.14 12.31 -10.05
N ALA A 321 16.32 11.85 -10.49
CA ALA A 321 17.60 12.51 -10.21
C ALA A 321 17.75 13.85 -10.97
N LEU A 322 17.32 13.92 -12.23
CA LEU A 322 17.33 15.14 -13.04
C LEU A 322 16.35 16.21 -12.53
N SER A 323 15.16 15.83 -12.07
CA SER A 323 14.23 16.77 -11.41
C SER A 323 14.78 17.30 -10.08
N ALA A 324 15.61 16.52 -9.37
CA ALA A 324 16.32 17.02 -8.20
C ALA A 324 17.45 17.99 -8.59
N LEU A 325 18.16 17.73 -9.69
CA LEU A 325 19.18 18.62 -10.24
C LEU A 325 18.60 19.98 -10.70
N GLU A 326 17.46 19.97 -11.40
CA GLU A 326 16.78 21.20 -11.82
C GLU A 326 16.38 22.06 -10.61
N ARG A 327 15.90 21.42 -9.53
CA ARG A 327 15.59 22.10 -8.27
C ARG A 327 16.83 22.70 -7.61
N PHE A 328 17.92 21.96 -7.53
CA PHE A 328 19.20 22.46 -7.03
C PHE A 328 19.68 23.71 -7.77
N TYR A 329 19.59 23.72 -9.11
CA TYR A 329 19.92 24.90 -9.91
C TYR A 329 18.89 26.04 -9.75
N SER A 330 17.63 25.73 -9.47
CA SER A 330 16.61 26.74 -9.14
C SER A 330 16.91 27.41 -7.79
N THR A 331 17.22 26.63 -6.74
CA THR A 331 17.58 27.14 -5.40
C THR A 331 18.90 27.91 -5.41
N ARG A 332 19.83 27.62 -6.33
CA ARG A 332 21.04 28.44 -6.52
C ARG A 332 20.73 29.88 -6.92
N ILE A 333 19.72 30.10 -7.76
CA ILE A 333 19.31 31.46 -8.17
C ILE A 333 18.75 32.21 -6.95
N GLU A 334 17.88 31.56 -6.17
CA GLU A 334 17.31 32.13 -4.93
C GLU A 334 18.38 32.53 -3.89
N ILE A 335 19.48 31.75 -3.77
CA ILE A 335 20.60 32.05 -2.87
C ILE A 335 21.49 33.20 -3.38
N VAL A 336 21.58 33.40 -4.69
CA VAL A 336 22.29 34.54 -5.29
C VAL A 336 21.51 35.84 -5.08
N ASP A 337 20.19 35.81 -5.26
CA ASP A 337 19.30 36.95 -4.97
C ASP A 337 19.36 37.34 -3.48
N GLY A 338 19.30 36.38 -2.56
CA GLY A 338 19.40 36.61 -1.11
C GLY A 338 20.73 37.23 -0.63
N LYS A 339 21.79 37.20 -1.46
CA LYS A 339 23.06 37.93 -1.17
C LYS A 339 23.08 39.34 -1.75
N GLN A 340 22.20 39.70 -2.68
CA GLN A 340 22.05 41.06 -3.20
C GLN A 340 21.06 41.92 -2.39
N GLU A 341 20.23 41.31 -1.52
CA GLU A 341 19.24 41.99 -0.65
C GLU A 341 19.83 43.08 0.28
N LYS A 342 21.15 43.14 0.50
CA LYS A 342 21.81 44.23 1.25
C LYS A 342 22.25 45.44 0.41
N GLN A 343 22.08 45.41 -0.92
CA GLN A 343 22.29 46.58 -1.78
C GLN A 343 21.07 46.96 -2.63
N ILE A 344 20.15 46.04 -2.94
CA ILE A 344 18.93 46.35 -3.70
C ILE A 344 17.82 46.92 -2.80
N LYS A 345 18.10 48.10 -2.20
CA LYS A 345 17.05 49.03 -1.77
C LYS A 345 16.73 50.10 -2.82
N ASN A 346 17.43 50.05 -3.96
CA ASN A 346 17.32 50.96 -5.10
C ASN A 346 17.42 50.20 -6.43
N ARG A 347 16.38 49.43 -6.80
CA ARG A 347 15.90 49.32 -8.20
C ARG A 347 14.63 48.49 -8.30
N SER A 348 13.57 49.13 -8.77
CA SER A 348 12.49 48.42 -9.47
C SER A 348 13.05 47.93 -10.80
N GLU A 349 13.16 46.61 -11.01
CA GLU A 349 13.25 45.98 -12.33
C GLU A 349 13.25 44.44 -12.22
N THR A 350 12.06 43.84 -12.28
CA THR A 350 11.88 42.46 -12.78
C THR A 350 10.91 42.50 -13.97
N ILE A 351 11.21 43.41 -14.91
CA ILE A 351 10.61 43.48 -16.24
C ILE A 351 11.77 43.25 -17.23
N SER A 352 12.11 41.98 -17.54
CA SER A 352 13.10 41.69 -18.62
C SER A 352 13.11 40.25 -19.18
N VAL A 353 11.98 39.52 -19.25
CA VAL A 353 11.84 38.35 -20.17
C VAL A 353 10.44 38.25 -20.80
N PHE A 354 9.62 39.30 -20.69
CA PHE A 354 8.19 39.27 -21.09
C PHE A 354 7.81 40.39 -22.07
N SER A 355 8.77 40.87 -22.86
CA SER A 355 8.69 42.04 -23.75
C SER A 355 7.95 41.84 -25.08
N SER A 356 6.78 41.18 -25.03
CA SER A 356 5.76 41.29 -26.08
C SER A 356 4.55 41.98 -25.46
N PRO A 357 4.17 43.20 -25.90
CA PRO A 357 2.99 43.89 -25.40
C PRO A 357 1.72 43.08 -25.66
N LEU A 358 0.77 43.09 -24.72
CA LEU A 358 -0.57 42.54 -24.96
C LEU A 358 -1.29 43.27 -26.12
N ASN A 359 -0.86 44.50 -26.43
CA ASN A 359 -1.33 45.30 -27.57
C ASN A 359 -1.12 44.65 -28.94
N ASN A 360 -0.30 43.59 -29.04
CA ASN A 360 -0.08 42.85 -30.28
C ASN A 360 -1.03 41.65 -30.44
N ILE A 361 -1.95 41.43 -29.49
CA ILE A 361 -2.90 40.32 -29.52
C ILE A 361 -4.13 40.72 -30.33
N VAL A 362 -4.38 40.00 -31.42
CA VAL A 362 -5.58 40.12 -32.25
C VAL A 362 -6.79 39.69 -31.44
N ASP A 363 -7.85 40.50 -31.49
CA ASP A 363 -9.12 40.29 -30.79
C ASP A 363 -8.98 40.00 -29.28
N PHE A 364 -8.03 40.69 -28.64
CA PHE A 364 -7.67 40.52 -27.21
C PHE A 364 -8.88 40.46 -26.25
N GLU A 365 -9.83 41.38 -26.36
CA GLU A 365 -11.00 41.41 -25.46
C GLU A 365 -12.01 40.28 -25.75
N GLU A 366 -12.13 39.83 -27.01
CA GLU A 366 -12.99 38.70 -27.38
C GLU A 366 -12.37 37.38 -26.91
N GLY A 367 -11.08 37.16 -27.17
CA GLY A 367 -10.34 36.02 -26.64
C GLY A 367 -10.31 35.99 -25.11
N LYS A 368 -10.19 37.17 -24.46
CA LYS A 368 -10.31 37.29 -23.00
C LYS A 368 -11.73 36.97 -22.52
N ALA A 369 -12.78 37.41 -23.21
CA ALA A 369 -14.16 37.06 -22.88
C ALA A 369 -14.41 35.55 -23.00
N GLY A 370 -13.99 34.93 -24.10
CA GLY A 370 -14.13 33.48 -24.31
C GLY A 370 -13.38 32.65 -23.27
N ILE A 371 -12.13 32.99 -22.95
CA ILE A 371 -11.38 32.32 -21.88
C ILE A 371 -12.08 32.47 -20.53
N ARG A 372 -12.70 33.62 -20.26
CA ARG A 372 -13.48 33.84 -19.03
C ARG A 372 -14.72 32.94 -18.96
N GLU A 373 -15.44 32.76 -20.07
CA GLU A 373 -16.60 31.84 -20.13
C GLU A 373 -16.19 30.38 -19.88
N ILE A 374 -15.13 29.91 -20.51
CA ILE A 374 -14.58 28.56 -20.27
C ILE A 374 -14.20 28.37 -18.80
N LEU A 375 -13.48 29.35 -18.23
CA LEU A 375 -13.07 29.31 -16.82
C LEU A 375 -14.27 29.29 -15.88
N GLU A 376 -15.31 30.09 -16.14
CA GLU A 376 -16.52 30.12 -15.33
C GLU A 376 -17.29 28.79 -15.41
N ALA A 377 -17.42 28.19 -16.59
CA ALA A 377 -18.01 26.85 -16.77
C ALA A 377 -17.21 25.76 -16.03
N HIS A 378 -15.87 25.84 -16.05
CA HIS A 378 -15.02 24.97 -15.24
C HIS A 378 -15.27 25.21 -13.74
N PHE A 379 -15.24 26.45 -13.27
CA PHE A 379 -15.45 26.78 -11.86
C PHE A 379 -16.81 26.31 -11.33
N GLN A 380 -17.88 26.41 -12.12
CA GLN A 380 -19.21 25.92 -11.75
C GLN A 380 -19.24 24.39 -11.61
N THR A 381 -18.59 23.67 -12.52
CA THR A 381 -18.66 22.20 -12.58
C THR A 381 -17.54 21.47 -11.82
N LEU A 382 -16.49 22.18 -11.41
CA LEU A 382 -15.30 21.69 -10.70
C LEU A 382 -15.05 22.41 -9.36
N TYR A 383 -16.09 22.99 -8.76
CA TYR A 383 -16.06 23.51 -7.38
C TYR A 383 -15.08 24.68 -7.17
N GLY A 384 -15.07 25.63 -8.08
CA GLY A 384 -14.21 26.83 -8.04
C GLY A 384 -12.80 26.63 -8.58
N TYR A 385 -12.51 25.48 -9.21
CA TYR A 385 -11.19 25.11 -9.71
C TYR A 385 -11.15 24.91 -11.23
N SER A 386 -10.00 25.18 -11.83
CA SER A 386 -9.63 24.88 -13.22
C SER A 386 -8.13 24.59 -13.30
N ASN A 387 -7.64 24.09 -14.43
CA ASN A 387 -6.20 23.96 -14.69
C ASN A 387 -5.89 24.16 -16.18
N ILE A 388 -4.61 24.42 -16.48
CA ILE A 388 -4.20 24.73 -17.85
C ILE A 388 -4.50 23.61 -18.85
N SER A 389 -4.43 22.34 -18.46
CA SER A 389 -4.67 21.22 -19.39
C SER A 389 -6.12 21.17 -19.85
N ILE A 390 -7.11 21.29 -18.96
CA ILE A 390 -8.52 21.38 -19.40
C ILE A 390 -8.85 22.71 -20.10
N LEU A 391 -8.26 23.82 -19.66
CA LEU A 391 -8.45 25.12 -20.30
C LEU A 391 -7.92 25.12 -21.74
N TRP A 392 -6.73 24.55 -21.96
CA TRP A 392 -6.15 24.36 -23.28
C TRP A 392 -7.06 23.56 -24.20
N ASN A 393 -7.53 22.38 -23.75
CA ASN A 393 -8.43 21.55 -24.56
C ASN A 393 -9.73 22.30 -24.93
N ALA A 394 -10.38 22.93 -23.95
CA ALA A 394 -11.61 23.67 -24.22
C ALA A 394 -11.39 24.90 -25.14
N ALA A 395 -10.25 25.59 -25.01
CA ALA A 395 -9.87 26.69 -25.89
C ALA A 395 -9.56 26.23 -27.31
N GLN A 396 -8.99 25.04 -27.51
CA GLN A 396 -8.80 24.46 -28.85
C GLN A 396 -10.14 24.22 -29.55
N ASP A 397 -11.18 23.80 -28.83
CA ASP A 397 -12.51 23.55 -29.40
C ASP A 397 -13.29 24.86 -29.66
N THR A 398 -13.22 25.82 -28.74
CA THR A 398 -14.10 27.01 -28.73
C THR A 398 -13.45 28.31 -29.23
N LEU A 399 -12.12 28.42 -29.18
CA LEU A 399 -11.34 29.63 -29.49
C LEU A 399 -10.23 29.35 -30.52
N SER A 400 -10.40 28.33 -31.37
CA SER A 400 -9.41 27.91 -32.36
C SER A 400 -8.90 29.04 -33.26
N LEU A 401 -9.78 29.93 -33.72
CA LEU A 401 -9.40 31.11 -34.52
C LEU A 401 -8.48 32.04 -33.71
N PHE A 402 -8.93 32.50 -32.53
CA PHE A 402 -8.14 33.35 -31.65
C PHE A 402 -6.77 32.75 -31.28
N LEU A 403 -6.69 31.43 -31.04
CA LEU A 403 -5.41 30.74 -30.78
C LEU A 403 -4.49 30.76 -32.01
N ASN A 404 -5.03 30.49 -33.20
CA ASN A 404 -4.27 30.50 -34.46
C ASN A 404 -3.77 31.91 -34.82
N ASP A 405 -4.65 32.91 -34.76
CA ASP A 405 -4.35 34.30 -35.13
C ASP A 405 -3.29 34.94 -34.21
N ASN A 406 -3.16 34.42 -32.99
CA ASN A 406 -2.16 34.83 -32.00
C ASN A 406 -0.99 33.85 -31.83
N ALA A 407 -0.89 32.82 -32.69
CA ALA A 407 0.14 31.79 -32.67
C ALA A 407 0.32 31.08 -31.30
N ILE A 408 -0.78 30.87 -30.56
CA ILE A 408 -0.80 30.15 -29.29
C ILE A 408 -0.97 28.65 -29.58
N ASN A 409 0.15 27.94 -29.72
CA ASN A 409 0.18 26.55 -30.19
C ASN A 409 0.26 25.53 -29.05
N THR A 410 0.51 25.96 -27.82
CA THR A 410 0.73 25.10 -26.66
C THR A 410 -0.02 25.57 -25.41
N ALA A 411 -0.25 24.62 -24.50
CA ALA A 411 -0.79 24.90 -23.17
C ALA A 411 0.06 25.91 -22.37
N ASP A 412 1.39 25.91 -22.53
CA ASP A 412 2.28 26.83 -21.81
C ASP A 412 2.25 28.25 -22.40
N GLU A 413 2.06 28.39 -23.71
CA GLU A 413 1.79 29.69 -24.35
C GLU A 413 0.44 30.25 -23.92
N LEU A 414 -0.60 29.40 -23.87
CA LEU A 414 -1.89 29.80 -23.33
C LEU A 414 -1.77 30.18 -21.85
N TRP A 415 -0.97 29.47 -21.04
CA TRP A 415 -0.70 29.86 -19.65
C TRP A 415 -0.09 31.26 -19.54
N ARG A 416 0.88 31.60 -20.39
CA ARG A 416 1.49 32.94 -20.42
C ARG A 416 0.45 34.02 -20.73
N PHE A 417 -0.45 33.78 -21.67
CA PHE A 417 -1.57 34.69 -21.98
C PHE A 417 -2.54 34.82 -20.80
N VAL A 418 -3.01 33.69 -20.27
CA VAL A 418 -3.99 33.60 -19.17
C VAL A 418 -3.45 34.26 -17.91
N TYR A 419 -2.21 33.96 -17.53
CA TYR A 419 -1.56 34.57 -16.36
C TYR A 419 -1.50 36.09 -16.49
N ARG A 420 -0.97 36.63 -17.60
CA ARG A 420 -0.91 38.10 -17.81
C ARG A 420 -2.28 38.77 -17.83
N SER A 421 -3.29 38.09 -18.38
CA SER A 421 -4.61 38.68 -18.61
C SER A 421 -5.52 38.62 -17.37
N PHE A 422 -5.26 37.71 -16.42
CA PHE A 422 -6.16 37.40 -15.31
C PHE A 422 -5.50 37.22 -13.93
N PHE A 423 -4.19 37.44 -13.74
CA PHE A 423 -3.54 37.30 -12.41
C PHE A 423 -4.12 38.23 -11.31
N THR A 424 -4.85 39.28 -11.71
CA THR A 424 -5.59 40.18 -10.81
C THR A 424 -7.05 39.75 -10.58
N GLU A 425 -7.58 38.87 -11.43
CA GLU A 425 -8.97 38.37 -11.38
C GLU A 425 -9.06 37.00 -10.67
N TYR A 426 -8.05 36.14 -10.84
CA TYR A 426 -8.04 34.75 -10.33
C TYR A 426 -6.72 34.41 -9.61
N VAL A 427 -6.77 33.41 -8.72
CA VAL A 427 -5.58 32.90 -8.04
C VAL A 427 -4.95 31.80 -8.89
N MET A 428 -3.67 31.98 -9.25
CA MET A 428 -2.97 31.14 -10.21
C MET A 428 -1.64 30.63 -9.65
N SER A 429 -1.40 29.33 -9.80
CA SER A 429 -0.12 28.69 -9.48
C SER A 429 0.03 27.46 -10.36
N TYR A 430 0.92 27.50 -11.37
CA TYR A 430 0.98 26.50 -12.44
C TYR A 430 0.98 25.06 -11.90
N PRO A 431 0.13 24.14 -12.43
CA PRO A 431 -0.83 24.29 -13.54
C PRO A 431 -2.24 24.77 -13.13
N HIS A 432 -2.43 25.14 -11.86
CA HIS A 432 -3.71 25.37 -11.20
C HIS A 432 -4.27 26.79 -11.35
N ILE A 433 -5.60 26.89 -11.42
CA ILE A 433 -6.36 28.16 -11.44
C ILE A 433 -7.54 28.03 -10.48
N TRP A 434 -7.72 28.98 -9.57
CA TRP A 434 -8.88 29.06 -8.66
C TRP A 434 -9.65 30.37 -8.84
N LYS A 435 -10.98 30.28 -8.79
CA LYS A 435 -11.88 31.45 -8.87
C LYS A 435 -11.67 32.43 -7.70
N THR A 436 -11.33 31.91 -6.53
CA THR A 436 -11.08 32.67 -5.30
C THR A 436 -9.93 32.05 -4.52
N GLN A 437 -9.32 32.82 -3.60
CA GLN A 437 -8.23 32.33 -2.74
C GLN A 437 -8.67 31.10 -1.92
N PRO A 438 -8.09 29.91 -2.15
CA PRO A 438 -8.40 28.75 -1.35
C PRO A 438 -7.85 28.89 0.08
N ASN A 439 -8.60 28.37 1.05
CA ASN A 439 -8.17 28.19 2.44
C ASN A 439 -7.46 26.84 2.69
N TYR A 440 -6.98 26.22 1.61
CA TYR A 440 -6.26 24.95 1.56
C TYR A 440 -5.01 25.11 0.67
N PRO A 441 -4.01 24.21 0.76
CA PRO A 441 -2.76 24.36 0.01
C PRO A 441 -2.98 24.37 -1.51
N GLN A 442 -2.38 25.33 -2.21
CA GLN A 442 -2.46 25.47 -3.67
C GLN A 442 -1.67 24.35 -4.38
N SER A 443 -2.28 23.16 -4.45
CA SER A 443 -1.67 21.91 -4.91
C SER A 443 -2.74 20.85 -5.18
N TYR A 444 -2.36 19.73 -5.81
CA TYR A 444 -3.25 18.57 -5.97
C TYR A 444 -3.81 18.02 -4.65
N VAL A 445 -3.09 18.11 -3.53
CA VAL A 445 -3.63 17.69 -2.21
C VAL A 445 -4.75 18.65 -1.77
N GLY A 446 -4.63 19.95 -2.05
CA GLY A 446 -5.70 20.92 -1.83
C GLY A 446 -6.93 20.70 -2.71
N VAL A 447 -6.72 20.29 -3.97
CA VAL A 447 -7.81 19.90 -4.87
C VAL A 447 -8.58 18.68 -4.31
N ILE A 448 -7.87 17.68 -3.76
CA ILE A 448 -8.49 16.53 -3.08
C ILE A 448 -9.23 16.98 -1.80
N ILE A 449 -8.69 17.93 -1.03
CA ILE A 449 -9.36 18.51 0.13
C ILE A 449 -10.67 19.19 -0.27
N ASN A 450 -10.67 19.97 -1.36
CA ASN A 450 -11.87 20.59 -1.89
C ASN A 450 -12.92 19.54 -2.29
N LEU A 451 -12.52 18.53 -3.06
CA LEU A 451 -13.39 17.42 -3.46
C LEU A 451 -14.00 16.70 -2.24
N ALA A 452 -13.19 16.36 -1.24
CA ALA A 452 -13.66 15.71 -0.02
C ALA A 452 -14.69 16.56 0.75
N ARG A 453 -14.54 17.89 0.77
CA ARG A 453 -15.55 18.79 1.39
C ARG A 453 -16.89 18.75 0.66
N GLN A 454 -16.89 18.72 -0.67
CA GLN A 454 -18.12 18.61 -1.47
C GLN A 454 -18.82 17.25 -1.26
N LEU A 455 -18.05 16.21 -0.94
CA LEU A 455 -18.53 14.85 -0.64
C LEU A 455 -18.82 14.61 0.85
N GLY A 456 -19.01 15.67 1.65
CA GLY A 456 -19.41 15.54 3.07
C GLY A 456 -18.26 15.25 4.04
N GLY A 457 -17.02 15.46 3.62
CA GLY A 457 -15.80 15.38 4.43
C GLY A 457 -14.98 14.10 4.29
N THR A 458 -15.41 13.18 3.41
CA THR A 458 -14.70 11.94 3.07
C THR A 458 -14.59 11.80 1.55
N VAL A 459 -13.60 11.02 1.09
CA VAL A 459 -13.42 10.70 -0.34
C VAL A 459 -12.72 9.35 -0.48
N ASN A 460 -13.09 8.54 -1.46
CA ASN A 460 -12.44 7.27 -1.75
C ASN A 460 -11.45 7.39 -2.93
N ARG A 461 -10.64 6.35 -3.14
CA ARG A 461 -9.60 6.37 -4.17
C ARG A 461 -10.15 6.50 -5.60
N GLU A 462 -11.25 5.82 -5.88
CA GLU A 462 -11.93 5.84 -7.19
C GLU A 462 -12.44 7.25 -7.51
N GLN A 463 -13.11 7.90 -6.57
CA GLN A 463 -13.56 9.31 -6.69
C GLN A 463 -12.40 10.29 -6.94
N ILE A 464 -11.22 10.06 -6.35
CA ILE A 464 -10.02 10.87 -6.64
C ILE A 464 -9.55 10.58 -8.06
N ASP A 465 -9.40 9.30 -8.44
CA ASP A 465 -8.88 8.91 -9.75
C ASP A 465 -9.80 9.38 -10.89
N ASP A 466 -11.13 9.25 -10.73
CA ASP A 466 -12.15 9.76 -11.66
C ASP A 466 -12.11 11.28 -11.78
N TYR A 467 -12.03 12.00 -10.66
CA TYR A 467 -11.94 13.47 -10.68
C TYR A 467 -10.65 13.93 -11.37
N PHE A 468 -9.52 13.26 -11.09
CA PHE A 468 -8.24 13.59 -11.72
C PHE A 468 -8.20 13.27 -13.22
N ALA A 469 -8.81 12.15 -13.65
CA ALA A 469 -9.03 11.85 -15.06
C ALA A 469 -9.89 12.94 -15.74
N ARG A 470 -11.00 13.35 -15.10
CA ARG A 470 -11.88 14.42 -15.59
C ARG A 470 -11.16 15.77 -15.74
N ILE A 471 -10.27 16.12 -14.81
CA ILE A 471 -9.44 17.34 -14.91
C ILE A 471 -8.16 17.15 -15.75
N LYS A 472 -8.02 16.01 -16.45
CA LYS A 472 -6.87 15.63 -17.30
C LYS A 472 -5.51 15.73 -16.58
N GLN A 473 -5.43 15.27 -15.32
CA GLN A 473 -4.22 15.27 -14.51
C GLN A 473 -3.88 13.89 -13.92
N GLY A 474 -2.61 13.67 -13.61
CA GLY A 474 -2.15 12.48 -12.91
C GLY A 474 -2.56 12.48 -11.43
N SER A 475 -3.28 11.44 -11.00
CA SER A 475 -3.76 11.31 -9.62
C SER A 475 -2.62 11.06 -8.62
N PRO A 476 -2.48 11.86 -7.53
CA PRO A 476 -1.41 11.69 -6.55
C PRO A 476 -1.44 10.33 -5.85
N ILE A 477 -0.28 9.74 -5.59
CA ILE A 477 -0.18 8.50 -4.78
C ILE A 477 -0.59 8.75 -3.32
N ASN A 478 -1.09 7.72 -2.63
CA ASN A 478 -1.58 7.81 -1.25
C ASN A 478 -0.56 8.43 -0.27
N ALA A 479 0.74 8.19 -0.46
CA ALA A 479 1.80 8.79 0.34
C ALA A 479 1.79 10.33 0.28
N THR A 480 1.55 10.90 -0.89
CA THR A 480 1.46 12.35 -1.12
C THR A 480 0.21 12.93 -0.45
N ILE A 481 -0.92 12.21 -0.52
CA ILE A 481 -2.21 12.62 0.04
C ILE A 481 -2.12 12.82 1.57
N ILE A 482 -1.54 11.86 2.28
CA ILE A 482 -1.49 11.88 3.77
C ILE A 482 -0.29 12.66 4.34
N ARG A 483 0.70 13.02 3.52
CA ARG A 483 1.99 13.61 3.96
C ARG A 483 1.82 14.87 4.81
N GLN A 484 0.85 15.72 4.49
CA GLN A 484 0.61 16.99 5.17
C GLN A 484 -0.27 16.86 6.43
N GLY A 485 -0.82 15.68 6.72
CA GLY A 485 -1.71 15.46 7.87
C GLY A 485 -3.07 16.16 7.78
N LEU A 486 -3.44 16.70 6.62
CA LEU A 486 -4.75 17.32 6.35
C LEU A 486 -5.83 16.30 5.95
N LEU A 487 -5.40 15.12 5.50
CA LEU A 487 -6.20 13.94 5.21
C LEU A 487 -5.62 12.76 6.01
N MET A 488 -6.51 11.92 6.52
CA MET A 488 -6.20 10.65 7.18
C MET A 488 -6.89 9.50 6.44
N PHE A 489 -6.38 8.28 6.59
CA PHE A 489 -7.16 7.10 6.19
C PHE A 489 -8.35 6.88 7.14
N TYR A 490 -9.50 6.60 6.55
CA TYR A 490 -10.73 6.23 7.23
C TYR A 490 -10.99 4.72 7.15
N ALA A 491 -10.73 4.13 5.98
CA ALA A 491 -10.73 2.70 5.70
C ALA A 491 -9.76 2.43 4.54
N SER A 492 -9.59 1.17 4.12
CA SER A 492 -8.75 0.88 2.94
C SER A 492 -9.24 1.67 1.73
N LYS A 493 -8.31 2.34 1.04
CA LYS A 493 -8.58 3.25 -0.08
C LYS A 493 -9.61 4.38 0.20
N HIS A 494 -9.90 4.71 1.45
CA HIS A 494 -10.85 5.76 1.84
C HIS A 494 -10.19 6.76 2.78
N PHE A 495 -10.43 8.05 2.53
CA PHE A 495 -9.85 9.17 3.27
C PHE A 495 -10.93 10.01 3.97
N ILE A 496 -10.54 10.65 5.06
CA ILE A 496 -11.32 11.63 5.80
C ILE A 496 -10.48 12.88 6.07
N LEU A 497 -11.10 14.05 6.00
CA LEU A 497 -10.44 15.31 6.34
C LEU A 497 -10.13 15.40 7.84
N THR A 498 -8.95 15.88 8.20
CA THR A 498 -8.56 16.03 9.61
C THR A 498 -9.47 17.01 10.37
N GLU A 499 -10.06 17.99 9.69
CA GLU A 499 -11.02 18.95 10.27
C GLU A 499 -12.39 18.34 10.63
N MET A 500 -12.73 17.16 10.09
CA MET A 500 -13.95 16.41 10.43
C MET A 500 -13.81 15.69 11.78
N VAL A 501 -12.60 15.19 12.06
CA VAL A 501 -12.24 14.51 13.31
C VAL A 501 -11.87 15.52 14.39
N ASP A 502 -11.30 16.66 14.00
CA ASP A 502 -11.02 17.82 14.86
C ASP A 502 -10.21 17.43 16.11
N LEU A 503 -8.94 17.07 15.90
CA LEU A 503 -8.04 16.56 16.93
C LEU A 503 -7.50 17.70 17.84
N THR A 504 -8.42 18.36 18.55
CA THR A 504 -8.15 19.33 19.62
C THR A 504 -7.56 18.64 20.85
N ASN A 505 -6.93 19.42 21.75
CA ASN A 505 -6.34 18.87 22.98
C ASN A 505 -7.36 18.17 23.89
N GLU A 506 -8.58 18.69 23.99
CA GLU A 506 -9.68 18.10 24.78
C GLU A 506 -10.16 16.76 24.18
N ARG A 507 -10.31 16.70 22.85
CA ARG A 507 -10.70 15.47 22.14
C ARG A 507 -9.58 14.43 22.21
N CYS A 508 -8.32 14.85 22.12
CA CYS A 508 -7.15 14.00 22.37
C CYS A 508 -7.15 13.44 23.81
N ALA A 509 -7.38 14.27 24.83
CA ALA A 509 -7.47 13.84 26.23
C ALA A 509 -8.62 12.84 26.47
N THR A 510 -9.74 12.99 25.75
CA THR A 510 -10.85 12.04 25.78
C THR A 510 -10.46 10.69 25.16
N ILE A 511 -9.75 10.70 24.02
CA ILE A 511 -9.19 9.47 23.41
C ILE A 511 -8.18 8.81 24.37
N THR A 512 -7.28 9.58 24.99
CA THR A 512 -6.34 9.09 26.02
C THR A 512 -7.08 8.43 27.17
N LYS A 513 -8.14 9.05 27.71
CA LYS A 513 -8.94 8.49 28.81
C LYS A 513 -9.63 7.17 28.42
N SER A 514 -10.18 7.08 27.21
CA SER A 514 -10.82 5.87 26.71
C SER A 514 -9.83 4.73 26.47
N LEU A 515 -8.63 5.03 25.95
CA LEU A 515 -7.52 4.06 25.84
C LEU A 515 -6.98 3.66 27.22
N HIS A 516 -6.82 4.60 28.14
CA HIS A 516 -6.34 4.31 29.49
C HIS A 516 -7.24 3.33 30.22
N ARG A 517 -8.56 3.61 30.24
CA ARG A 517 -9.57 2.69 30.79
C ARG A 517 -9.50 1.31 30.15
N LEU A 518 -9.31 1.24 28.82
CA LEU A 518 -9.22 -0.03 28.10
C LEU A 518 -7.99 -0.86 28.54
N PHE A 519 -6.83 -0.22 28.70
CA PHE A 519 -5.60 -0.87 29.18
C PHE A 519 -5.67 -1.25 30.67
N GLU A 520 -6.15 -0.35 31.53
CA GLU A 520 -6.30 -0.60 32.98
C GLU A 520 -7.27 -1.75 33.28
N CYS A 521 -8.41 -1.82 32.58
CA CYS A 521 -9.39 -2.88 32.78
C CYS A 521 -8.84 -4.28 32.48
N GLU A 522 -7.92 -4.40 31.51
CA GLU A 522 -7.34 -5.69 31.12
C GLU A 522 -6.03 -6.05 31.80
N LYS A 523 -5.28 -5.07 32.32
CA LYS A 523 -3.89 -5.23 32.78
C LYS A 523 -2.97 -5.83 31.71
N VAL A 524 -3.18 -5.46 30.44
CA VAL A 524 -2.37 -5.92 29.30
C VAL A 524 -1.33 -4.90 28.89
N SER A 525 -0.19 -5.36 28.38
CA SER A 525 0.87 -4.51 27.81
C SER A 525 0.58 -4.06 26.37
N TYR A 526 -0.28 -4.79 25.65
CA TYR A 526 -0.68 -4.47 24.27
C TYR A 526 -2.12 -4.90 23.97
N ILE A 527 -2.73 -4.24 22.97
CA ILE A 527 -4.07 -4.53 22.47
C ILE A 527 -4.00 -4.67 20.95
N VAL A 528 -4.52 -5.78 20.41
CA VAL A 528 -4.59 -6.02 18.96
C VAL A 528 -5.58 -5.06 18.32
N LEU A 529 -5.18 -4.42 17.23
CA LEU A 529 -5.96 -3.34 16.60
C LEU A 529 -7.24 -3.83 15.93
N ARG A 530 -7.22 -5.07 15.41
CA ARG A 530 -8.34 -5.74 14.75
C ARG A 530 -9.41 -6.26 15.72
N ASP A 531 -9.07 -6.42 17.01
CA ASP A 531 -10.03 -6.88 18.03
C ASP A 531 -10.94 -5.76 18.56
N ILE A 532 -10.62 -4.48 18.29
CA ILE A 532 -11.35 -3.33 18.82
C ILE A 532 -12.76 -3.27 18.21
N THR A 533 -13.79 -3.35 19.05
CA THR A 533 -15.18 -3.45 18.58
C THR A 533 -15.85 -2.08 18.38
N SER A 534 -16.91 -2.07 17.56
CA SER A 534 -17.77 -0.90 17.31
C SER A 534 -18.36 -0.27 18.56
N GLU A 535 -18.69 -1.06 19.58
CA GLU A 535 -19.20 -0.54 20.85
C GLU A 535 -18.12 0.14 21.69
N TRP A 536 -16.85 -0.21 21.53
CA TRP A 536 -15.77 0.57 22.14
C TRP A 536 -15.52 1.87 21.38
N PHE A 537 -15.61 1.85 20.05
CA PHE A 537 -15.47 3.07 19.22
C PHE A 537 -16.53 4.15 19.53
N SER A 538 -17.71 3.79 20.05
CA SER A 538 -18.70 4.78 20.52
C SER A 538 -18.32 5.47 21.84
N THR A 539 -17.25 5.04 22.53
CA THR A 539 -16.68 5.74 23.69
C THR A 539 -15.72 6.88 23.32
N LEU A 540 -15.40 7.03 22.02
CA LEU A 540 -14.56 8.11 21.50
C LEU A 540 -15.40 9.35 21.14
N PRO A 541 -14.80 10.55 21.04
CA PRO A 541 -15.51 11.78 20.69
C PRO A 541 -16.24 11.65 19.35
N THR A 542 -17.49 12.13 19.27
CA THR A 542 -18.28 12.11 18.03
C THR A 542 -17.58 12.84 16.89
N ILE A 543 -17.66 12.30 15.67
CA ILE A 543 -17.08 12.89 14.45
C ILE A 543 -18.17 13.73 13.76
N LYS A 544 -17.77 14.82 13.09
CA LYS A 544 -18.69 15.64 12.28
C LYS A 544 -19.34 14.78 11.18
N GLY A 545 -20.58 15.10 10.80
CA GLY A 545 -21.32 14.36 9.77
C GLY A 545 -21.85 12.98 10.20
N GLY A 546 -21.80 12.63 11.49
CA GLY A 546 -22.34 11.35 11.98
C GLY A 546 -21.46 10.13 11.70
N LEU A 547 -20.22 10.35 11.26
CA LEU A 547 -19.25 9.28 10.95
C LEU A 547 -18.83 8.53 12.23
N CYS A 548 -18.61 7.22 12.09
CA CYS A 548 -18.13 6.36 13.18
C CYS A 548 -16.60 6.30 13.19
N TRP A 549 -16.00 6.06 14.36
CA TRP A 549 -14.58 5.72 14.41
C TRP A 549 -14.32 4.33 13.81
N THR A 550 -13.15 4.19 13.18
CA THR A 550 -12.62 2.92 12.70
C THR A 550 -11.25 2.67 13.34
N ALA A 551 -10.77 1.42 13.31
CA ALA A 551 -9.43 1.10 13.80
C ALA A 551 -8.33 1.85 13.02
N LEU A 552 -8.52 2.04 11.71
CA LEU A 552 -7.57 2.75 10.86
C LEU A 552 -7.57 4.26 11.14
N LEU A 553 -8.74 4.84 11.43
CA LEU A 553 -8.83 6.24 11.85
C LEU A 553 -8.20 6.48 13.23
N LEU A 554 -8.37 5.54 14.17
CA LEU A 554 -7.69 5.59 15.46
C LEU A 554 -6.15 5.52 15.29
N GLN A 555 -5.66 4.62 14.43
CA GLN A 555 -4.25 4.53 14.07
C GLN A 555 -3.71 5.88 13.52
N GLU A 556 -4.44 6.51 12.61
CA GLU A 556 -4.07 7.80 12.03
C GLU A 556 -4.12 8.95 13.05
N ALA A 557 -5.10 8.95 13.95
CA ALA A 557 -5.16 9.91 15.05
C ALA A 557 -3.95 9.78 15.99
N LEU A 558 -3.53 8.54 16.33
CA LEU A 558 -2.32 8.30 17.10
C LEU A 558 -1.04 8.73 16.37
N ARG A 559 -0.98 8.52 15.04
CA ARG A 559 0.13 9.00 14.19
C ARG A 559 0.25 10.52 14.18
N LEU A 560 -0.86 11.24 14.07
CA LEU A 560 -0.89 12.71 14.01
C LEU A 560 -0.84 13.39 15.40
N ARG A 561 -1.07 12.65 16.49
CA ARG A 561 -1.10 13.18 17.87
C ARG A 561 -0.33 12.28 18.86
N PRO A 562 1.03 12.30 18.83
CA PRO A 562 1.87 11.55 19.76
C PRO A 562 1.75 11.97 21.25
N ASN A 563 0.96 13.01 21.54
CA ASN A 563 0.57 13.44 22.88
C ASN A 563 -0.61 12.65 23.47
N ILE A 564 -1.30 11.81 22.67
CA ILE A 564 -2.35 10.90 23.17
C ILE A 564 -1.77 9.85 24.14
N GLY A 565 -0.46 9.60 24.12
CA GLY A 565 0.24 8.70 25.05
C GLY A 565 0.28 7.24 24.62
N TYR A 566 -0.14 6.94 23.39
CA TYR A 566 -0.19 5.60 22.81
C TYR A 566 0.43 5.61 21.41
N ARG A 567 0.96 4.46 20.97
CA ARG A 567 1.53 4.26 19.62
C ARG A 567 1.09 2.92 19.03
N VAL A 568 1.10 2.85 17.70
CA VAL A 568 0.80 1.63 16.95
C VAL A 568 2.10 0.90 16.60
N VAL A 569 2.12 -0.41 16.80
CA VAL A 569 3.17 -1.33 16.34
C VAL A 569 2.70 -2.01 15.06
N PHE A 570 3.42 -1.80 13.97
CA PHE A 570 3.10 -2.36 12.65
C PHE A 570 3.69 -3.75 12.45
N SER A 571 3.08 -4.57 11.59
CA SER A 571 3.45 -5.98 11.41
C SER A 571 4.77 -6.19 10.64
N GLY A 572 5.24 -5.23 9.84
CA GLY A 572 6.62 -5.23 9.34
C GLY A 572 6.85 -4.51 8.00
N LEU A 573 8.10 -4.56 7.56
CA LEU A 573 8.73 -4.11 6.31
C LEU A 573 8.20 -2.83 5.62
N ASP A 574 9.16 -1.95 5.32
CA ASP A 574 9.01 -0.85 4.37
C ASP A 574 8.37 -1.34 3.05
N GLY A 575 7.27 -0.71 2.64
CA GLY A 575 6.53 -1.09 1.43
C GLY A 575 5.17 -1.77 1.67
N GLN A 576 4.74 -1.99 2.91
CA GLN A 576 3.31 -2.24 3.19
C GLN A 576 2.46 -1.06 2.68
N ALA A 577 1.22 -1.35 2.25
CA ALA A 577 0.29 -0.30 1.85
C ALA A 577 -0.02 0.60 3.06
N LEU A 578 -0.06 1.92 2.86
CA LEU A 578 -0.17 2.87 3.98
C LEU A 578 -1.52 2.83 4.71
N ASP A 579 -2.53 2.21 4.10
CA ASP A 579 -3.84 1.89 4.68
C ASP A 579 -3.89 0.50 5.36
N THR A 580 -2.74 -0.18 5.50
CA THR A 580 -2.62 -1.41 6.29
C THR A 580 -2.76 -1.08 7.77
N LEU A 581 -3.55 -1.90 8.47
CA LEU A 581 -3.74 -1.76 9.91
C LEU A 581 -2.55 -2.36 10.67
N GLY A 582 -2.02 -1.63 11.65
CA GLY A 582 -0.97 -2.14 12.53
C GLY A 582 -1.44 -3.30 13.40
N ALA A 583 -0.50 -4.10 13.89
CA ALA A 583 -0.78 -5.30 14.68
C ALA A 583 -1.37 -4.96 16.06
N ALA A 584 -0.86 -3.93 16.74
CA ALA A 584 -1.28 -3.59 18.10
C ALA A 584 -1.11 -2.10 18.46
N ILE A 585 -1.91 -1.61 19.41
CA ILE A 585 -1.57 -0.42 20.22
C ILE A 585 -0.78 -0.86 21.46
N VAL A 586 0.17 -0.01 21.85
CA VAL A 586 0.87 -0.06 23.14
C VAL A 586 0.92 1.34 23.77
N PRO A 587 1.05 1.47 25.10
CA PRO A 587 1.41 2.72 25.75
C PRO A 587 2.75 3.23 25.18
N LYS A 588 2.91 4.55 25.06
CA LYS A 588 4.11 5.15 24.45
C LYS A 588 5.40 4.68 25.13
N GLU A 589 5.38 4.66 26.46
CA GLU A 589 6.48 4.28 27.36
C GLU A 589 6.55 2.76 27.64
N SER A 590 5.89 1.90 26.84
CA SER A 590 5.98 0.45 26.99
C SER A 590 7.31 -0.12 26.44
N ASP A 591 7.77 -1.17 27.12
CA ASP A 591 8.82 -2.12 26.72
C ASP A 591 8.61 -2.75 25.32
N ILE A 592 7.38 -2.80 24.82
CA ILE A 592 7.04 -3.39 23.52
C ILE A 592 7.34 -2.37 22.41
N THR A 593 8.57 -2.38 21.89
CA THR A 593 9.05 -1.43 20.88
C THR A 593 8.65 -1.80 19.45
N CYS A 594 8.71 -3.10 19.11
CA CYS A 594 8.60 -3.61 17.75
C CYS A 594 7.62 -4.79 17.62
N PHE A 595 7.40 -5.27 16.39
CA PHE A 595 6.51 -6.41 16.13
C PHE A 595 6.99 -7.69 16.82
N ALA A 596 8.32 -7.91 16.87
CA ALA A 596 8.90 -9.06 17.54
C ALA A 596 8.59 -9.09 19.05
N ASP A 597 8.48 -7.92 19.70
CA ASP A 597 8.07 -7.81 21.11
C ASP A 597 6.60 -8.22 21.30
N VAL A 598 5.70 -7.76 20.43
CA VAL A 598 4.27 -8.13 20.45
C VAL A 598 4.11 -9.64 20.25
N VAL A 599 4.80 -10.20 19.25
CA VAL A 599 4.74 -11.63 18.93
C VAL A 599 5.35 -12.48 20.05
N HIS A 600 6.51 -12.09 20.60
CA HIS A 600 7.14 -12.84 21.68
C HIS A 600 6.28 -12.83 22.95
N ARG A 601 5.70 -11.68 23.32
CA ARG A 601 4.75 -11.57 24.44
C ARG A 601 3.51 -12.45 24.20
N TYR A 602 2.92 -12.44 23.01
CA TYR A 602 1.81 -13.33 22.64
C TYR A 602 2.18 -14.82 22.74
N CYS A 603 3.41 -15.18 22.39
CA CYS A 603 3.91 -16.56 22.48
C CYS A 603 4.20 -16.99 23.93
N HIS A 604 4.65 -16.07 24.77
CA HIS A 604 4.77 -16.23 26.22
C HIS A 604 3.39 -16.48 26.86
N ASP A 605 2.43 -15.59 26.60
CA ASP A 605 1.07 -15.64 27.17
C ASP A 605 0.27 -16.90 26.77
N ARG A 606 0.74 -17.64 25.75
CA ARG A 606 0.15 -18.90 25.25
C ARG A 606 0.95 -20.16 25.59
N GLU A 607 2.04 -20.05 26.35
CA GLU A 607 2.91 -21.18 26.68
C GLU A 607 3.45 -21.90 25.41
N ILE A 608 3.80 -21.13 24.36
CA ILE A 608 4.37 -21.65 23.10
C ILE A 608 5.84 -21.29 22.88
N LEU A 609 6.49 -20.67 23.86
CA LEU A 609 7.96 -20.56 23.89
C LEU A 609 8.62 -21.95 23.93
N GLY A 610 9.88 -22.02 23.48
CA GLY A 610 10.66 -23.26 23.37
C GLY A 610 10.26 -24.15 22.18
N LYS A 611 9.02 -24.05 21.68
CA LYS A 611 8.49 -24.89 20.60
C LYS A 611 9.11 -24.55 19.25
N LYS A 612 9.35 -25.60 18.45
CA LYS A 612 9.68 -25.51 17.02
C LYS A 612 8.42 -25.84 16.21
N MET A 613 8.07 -24.98 15.27
CA MET A 613 6.86 -25.09 14.44
C MET A 613 7.15 -24.65 13.00
N ALA A 614 6.20 -24.88 12.08
CA ALA A 614 6.33 -24.35 10.72
C ALA A 614 6.16 -22.82 10.73
N THR A 615 6.87 -22.12 9.85
CA THR A 615 6.81 -20.66 9.77
C THR A 615 5.42 -20.15 9.37
N GLU A 616 4.71 -20.87 8.48
CA GLU A 616 3.32 -20.54 8.13
C GLU A 616 2.32 -20.95 9.22
N GLU A 617 2.65 -21.89 10.09
CA GLU A 617 1.87 -22.19 11.30
C GLU A 617 1.94 -21.01 12.27
N LEU A 618 3.14 -20.45 12.52
CA LEU A 618 3.28 -19.20 13.28
C LEU A 618 2.52 -18.04 12.61
N ARG A 619 2.65 -17.85 11.29
CA ARG A 619 1.91 -16.80 10.58
C ARG A 619 0.39 -16.97 10.72
N THR A 620 -0.10 -18.20 10.64
CA THR A 620 -1.51 -18.54 10.85
C THR A 620 -1.95 -18.22 12.28
N LEU A 621 -1.14 -18.55 13.30
CA LEU A 621 -1.42 -18.21 14.70
C LEU A 621 -1.48 -16.70 14.95
N LEU A 622 -0.70 -15.89 14.20
CA LEU A 622 -0.72 -14.42 14.29
C LEU A 622 -1.89 -13.79 13.52
N ARG A 623 -2.26 -14.37 12.37
CA ARG A 623 -3.46 -13.96 11.62
C ARG A 623 -4.74 -14.26 12.41
N ASP A 624 -4.82 -15.45 13.00
CA ASP A 624 -5.94 -15.86 13.85
C ASP A 624 -5.99 -15.08 15.19
N ALA A 625 -4.89 -14.39 15.56
CA ALA A 625 -4.82 -13.43 16.65
C ALA A 625 -5.22 -12.00 16.27
N GLY A 626 -5.56 -11.73 15.00
CA GLY A 626 -5.80 -10.37 14.49
C GLY A 626 -4.54 -9.49 14.35
N MET A 627 -3.34 -10.03 14.49
CA MET A 627 -2.08 -9.28 14.32
C MET A 627 -1.66 -9.15 12.84
N LEU A 628 -2.24 -9.97 11.97
CA LEU A 628 -2.03 -10.01 10.51
C LEU A 628 -3.39 -10.24 9.81
N GLU A 629 -3.51 -9.81 8.56
CA GLU A 629 -4.67 -10.10 7.70
C GLU A 629 -4.25 -10.68 6.35
N GLY A 630 -5.09 -11.58 5.79
CA GLY A 630 -4.91 -12.16 4.46
C GLY A 630 -3.48 -12.68 4.18
N ASN A 631 -2.82 -12.02 3.22
CA ASN A 631 -1.48 -12.37 2.72
C ASN A 631 -0.35 -11.54 3.37
N GLU A 632 -0.62 -10.76 4.43
CA GLU A 632 0.43 -10.06 5.19
C GLU A 632 1.54 -11.04 5.59
N LEU A 633 2.79 -10.69 5.25
CA LEU A 633 4.00 -11.44 5.57
C LEU A 633 4.08 -12.90 5.05
N ILE A 634 3.26 -13.30 4.07
CA ILE A 634 3.13 -14.71 3.59
C ILE A 634 4.44 -15.40 3.17
N TYR A 635 5.50 -14.64 2.83
CA TYR A 635 6.87 -15.16 2.69
C TYR A 635 7.94 -14.35 3.44
N ASN A 636 7.53 -13.37 4.26
CA ASN A 636 8.41 -12.35 4.83
C ASN A 636 8.37 -12.25 6.37
N ILE A 637 7.62 -13.13 7.06
CA ILE A 637 7.56 -13.15 8.54
C ILE A 637 8.95 -13.29 9.18
N HIS A 638 9.88 -14.04 8.57
CA HIS A 638 11.26 -14.16 9.04
C HIS A 638 12.07 -12.85 8.96
N LYS A 639 11.66 -11.90 8.10
CA LYS A 639 12.26 -10.57 8.00
C LYS A 639 11.64 -9.60 9.01
N ALA A 640 10.32 -9.72 9.23
CA ALA A 640 9.58 -8.94 10.23
C ALA A 640 9.93 -9.35 11.68
N LEU A 641 10.27 -10.62 11.90
CA LEU A 641 10.73 -11.19 13.17
C LEU A 641 12.25 -11.45 13.15
N ARG A 642 13.04 -10.57 12.50
CA ARG A 642 14.50 -10.65 12.49
C ARG A 642 15.07 -10.19 13.84
N ASP A 643 14.89 -11.05 14.84
CA ASP A 643 15.18 -10.81 16.25
C ASP A 643 15.74 -12.08 16.88
N TYR A 644 16.64 -11.94 17.86
CA TYR A 644 17.35 -13.07 18.47
C TYR A 644 16.43 -14.10 19.13
N ARG A 645 15.21 -13.71 19.54
CA ARG A 645 14.19 -14.59 20.14
C ARG A 645 13.54 -15.55 19.13
N PHE A 646 13.81 -15.42 17.83
CA PHE A 646 13.21 -16.23 16.77
C PHE A 646 14.29 -16.90 15.90
N ALA A 647 14.56 -18.18 16.17
CA ALA A 647 15.53 -18.96 15.39
C ALA A 647 14.86 -19.60 14.17
N PHE A 648 14.99 -18.95 13.01
CA PHE A 648 14.57 -19.50 11.72
C PHE A 648 15.58 -20.52 11.20
N THR A 649 15.07 -21.64 10.66
CA THR A 649 15.85 -22.77 10.13
C THR A 649 15.17 -23.33 8.88
N ASP A 650 15.85 -24.23 8.16
CA ASP A 650 15.30 -24.90 6.96
C ASP A 650 14.80 -23.89 5.91
N GLU A 651 15.70 -23.05 5.38
CA GLU A 651 15.37 -21.96 4.43
C GLU A 651 14.29 -20.98 4.93
N ASN A 652 14.20 -20.79 6.25
CA ASN A 652 13.14 -20.05 6.97
C ASN A 652 11.75 -20.71 6.96
N ARG A 653 11.63 -21.99 6.57
CA ARG A 653 10.37 -22.76 6.61
C ARG A 653 9.98 -23.20 8.02
N MET A 654 10.96 -23.28 8.93
CA MET A 654 10.76 -23.66 10.33
C MET A 654 11.25 -22.57 11.27
N VAL A 655 10.53 -22.34 12.38
CA VAL A 655 10.90 -21.37 13.41
C VAL A 655 10.89 -22.03 14.80
N LYS A 656 11.90 -21.72 15.62
CA LYS A 656 11.90 -22.00 17.06
C LYS A 656 11.85 -20.69 17.82
N ILE A 657 10.87 -20.56 18.72
CA ILE A 657 10.69 -19.38 19.57
C ILE A 657 11.48 -19.60 20.87
N LEU A 658 12.39 -18.69 21.21
CA LEU A 658 13.28 -18.87 22.37
C LEU A 658 12.65 -18.33 23.66
N GLU A 659 12.98 -18.97 24.78
CA GLU A 659 12.51 -18.60 26.13
C GLU A 659 13.27 -17.40 26.72
N ARG A 660 14.41 -17.04 26.12
CA ARG A 660 15.26 -15.91 26.48
C ARG A 660 15.74 -15.21 25.22
#